data_AF-A0A4R6XHY9-F1
#
_entry.id   AF-A0A4R6XHY9-F1
#
_cell.length_a   1.000
_cell.length_b   1.000
_cell.length_c   1.000
_cell.angle_alpha   90.00
_cell.angle_beta   90.00
_cell.angle_gamma   90.00
#
_symmetry.space_group_name_H-M   'P 1'
#
loop_
_entity.id
_entity.type
_entity.pdbx_description
1 polymer ?
#
loop_
_entity_poly.entity_id
_entity_poly.type
_entity_poly.pdbx_seq_one_letter_code
_entity_poly.pdbx_strand_id
1 'polypeptide(L)'
;MGNPNKLTCPQCFHLNEPDTAHCELCEWPLKQQTGDETVLPEKTDAAKDMPNKTGHDLNQTMAPGFDVTTEHDLDLTIAPARLAEQKQSVLETHTFNLAGDLAHFEIKEILGQGGMGAVYHAIDRTLHRDVAIKMLRPLAAASRMNTETLLDEARMASKLNHPNVVTIYDVARAENSNYIVMEWVDGQALNELIPETGLALDKTMEYACQIADGLTSAHQKYMIHRDIKPQNIMLSSEGIIKILDFGIAGLIHQQTEETADSAATPMTTPGIGTPSYMSPEQVQGLNLDQRSDIFSFGIVLYQMLSGKKPFVAENLEAVKQSICAGNYVPIQKHVPELPDNVIHLLEKMLTVQRDDRWQNSADLAAELHAIHAELTHSKNWWQRRHWLSKIAVLLPFVLALGWSAKEIMFPASTHQLIERQLAEATKIAILPFENISGDPLIQIFGNGLAVNLGSDLAAIARQQGNTWIVPSTEISRMKEVSPKTVADKYGVELILSGSMQHMGSTRLVVLNLLDGETGQQLKTTELIIKADELFDGHNQIRAEALNLLGWSVPLELTQKFQAERPQLDGAYKEYVQGRGYLYRYDQAGNLNNAMNSFQTAITMDAQYESAYVGLAETHFNLFTKTKDSQWLDAMVESIDLLKVVNPKNTFIDYLSAEAALKKGDYEKAVKLYLASISQNPWLMDAQIGLASAYHKLGDIKNAELVYLDASKAAPNNWNVIVNLGVFYAQNGDYPKALKNFQKLIEISPNNHIGYRNTAGVFFIMGDIDKAIAFSKQAIAIKPSDRAYSNLGTMLFSVEKYNEAITYYKQAIELNEQYFIYWGNLADAYKLSNNNNHLEAYEQAVIRAQNMLRIDSNDTSAKVHLSYYLANLGKVEESLYYANQVNDTHSGIEHFITATSFDQLGMIEESIKHLKWAIAKKYSVEEIENTPLLKNSRSDPKFKQLLENL
;
A
#
# COMPACT_ATOMS: atom_id res chain seq x y z
N MET A 1 37.84 -17.80 -35.39
CA MET A 1 39.12 -17.78 -34.65
C MET A 1 39.53 -16.32 -34.49
N GLY A 2 39.26 -15.73 -33.32
CA GLY A 2 39.65 -14.35 -33.00
C GLY A 2 40.99 -14.33 -32.28
N ASN A 3 41.82 -13.33 -32.59
CA ASN A 3 43.16 -13.12 -32.01
C ASN A 3 43.07 -12.98 -30.47
N PRO A 4 43.76 -13.81 -29.66
CA PRO A 4 43.54 -13.91 -28.20
C PRO A 4 44.03 -12.70 -27.37
N ASN A 5 44.49 -11.62 -28.01
CA ASN A 5 45.05 -10.45 -27.35
C ASN A 5 44.17 -9.18 -27.44
N LYS A 6 42.90 -9.26 -27.88
CA LYS A 6 42.02 -8.09 -27.92
C LYS A 6 41.23 -7.89 -26.63
N LEU A 7 41.19 -6.65 -26.12
CA LEU A 7 40.38 -6.25 -24.97
C LEU A 7 38.95 -5.97 -25.40
N THR A 8 38.00 -6.77 -24.90
CA THR A 8 36.57 -6.53 -25.16
C THR A 8 36.09 -5.41 -24.25
N CYS A 9 35.58 -4.32 -24.83
CA CYS A 9 35.02 -3.24 -24.05
C CYS A 9 33.75 -3.72 -23.31
N PRO A 10 33.64 -3.55 -21.98
CA PRO A 10 32.46 -4.01 -21.24
C PRO A 10 31.20 -3.16 -21.52
N GLN A 11 31.36 -1.95 -22.06
CA GLN A 11 30.25 -1.05 -22.38
C GLN A 11 29.62 -1.33 -23.75
N CYS A 12 30.43 -1.65 -24.77
CA CYS A 12 29.94 -1.78 -26.16
C CYS A 12 30.39 -3.08 -26.86
N PHE A 13 31.18 -3.91 -26.19
CA PHE A 13 31.76 -5.16 -26.70
C PHE A 13 32.63 -5.02 -27.95
N HIS A 14 33.08 -3.79 -28.28
CA HIS A 14 34.10 -3.58 -29.30
C HIS A 14 35.41 -4.25 -28.89
N LEU A 15 36.07 -4.91 -29.84
CA LEU A 15 37.35 -5.57 -29.64
C LEU A 15 38.48 -4.56 -29.87
N ASN A 16 39.04 -4.06 -28.77
CA ASN A 16 40.10 -3.06 -28.78
C ASN A 16 41.48 -3.72 -28.75
N GLU A 17 42.49 -2.99 -29.23
CA GLU A 17 43.88 -3.44 -29.10
C GLU A 17 44.32 -3.44 -27.62
N PRO A 18 45.19 -4.37 -27.18
CA PRO A 18 45.50 -4.62 -25.75
C PRO A 18 46.07 -3.43 -24.97
N ASP A 19 46.62 -2.43 -25.66
CA ASP A 19 47.19 -1.23 -25.06
C ASP A 19 46.28 0.00 -25.07
N THR A 20 45.05 -0.12 -25.56
CA THR A 20 44.07 0.98 -25.56
C THR A 20 43.65 1.35 -24.14
N ALA A 21 43.86 2.62 -23.78
CA ALA A 21 43.44 3.15 -22.48
C ALA A 21 41.93 3.36 -22.41
N HIS A 22 41.30 3.66 -23.56
CA HIS A 22 39.86 3.83 -23.72
C HIS A 22 39.39 3.05 -24.95
N CYS A 23 38.15 2.60 -24.94
CA CYS A 23 37.55 1.87 -26.04
C CYS A 23 37.49 2.75 -27.31
N GLU A 24 38.00 2.24 -28.42
CA GLU A 24 38.05 2.95 -29.71
C GLU A 24 36.64 3.33 -30.23
N LEU A 25 35.61 2.57 -29.83
CA LEU A 25 34.22 2.80 -30.25
C LEU A 25 33.40 3.72 -29.33
N CYS A 26 33.64 3.73 -28.02
CA CYS A 26 32.77 4.43 -27.05
C CYS A 26 33.51 5.21 -25.96
N GLU A 27 34.84 5.31 -26.08
CA GLU A 27 35.73 5.97 -25.15
C GLU A 27 35.67 5.45 -23.70
N TRP A 28 35.12 4.25 -23.47
CA TRP A 28 35.10 3.62 -22.15
C TRP A 28 36.52 3.34 -21.63
N PRO A 29 36.90 3.76 -20.41
CA PRO A 29 38.23 3.46 -19.86
C PRO A 29 38.41 1.96 -19.62
N LEU A 30 39.45 1.37 -20.22
CA LEU A 30 39.76 -0.06 -20.14
C LEU A 30 40.84 -0.38 -19.09
N LYS A 31 41.45 0.63 -18.44
CA LYS A 31 42.47 0.49 -17.38
C LYS A 31 42.11 1.40 -16.17
N GLN A 32 41.93 0.82 -14.98
CA GLN A 32 41.65 1.56 -13.72
C GLN A 32 42.93 2.18 -13.13
N GLN A 33 42.89 3.45 -12.71
CA GLN A 33 43.94 4.10 -11.92
C GLN A 33 43.78 3.78 -10.43
N THR A 34 44.80 3.19 -9.81
CA THR A 34 44.85 2.95 -8.36
C THR A 34 45.50 4.14 -7.64
N GLY A 35 44.80 4.76 -6.70
CA GLY A 35 45.38 5.67 -5.72
C GLY A 35 44.34 6.28 -4.78
N ASP A 36 44.33 5.86 -3.51
CA ASP A 36 44.58 6.80 -2.42
C ASP A 36 44.96 6.08 -1.12
N GLU A 37 45.94 6.67 -0.42
CA GLU A 37 46.57 6.17 0.81
C GLU A 37 45.70 6.48 2.04
N THR A 38 45.29 5.45 2.79
CA THR A 38 44.79 5.62 4.17
C THR A 38 45.92 5.48 5.18
N VAL A 39 46.18 6.55 5.93
CA VAL A 39 47.11 6.63 7.06
C VAL A 39 46.44 6.12 8.36
N LEU A 40 47.20 5.31 9.12
CA LEU A 40 47.25 5.11 10.60
C LEU A 40 47.10 3.62 11.03
N PRO A 41 47.73 3.17 12.14
CA PRO A 41 49.17 3.01 12.35
C PRO A 41 49.58 1.59 12.84
N GLU A 42 50.89 1.34 12.83
CA GLU A 42 51.69 0.23 13.38
C GLU A 42 51.04 -0.84 14.29
N LYS A 43 51.32 -2.12 13.98
CA LYS A 43 52.09 -3.04 14.86
C LYS A 43 52.53 -4.35 14.18
N THR A 44 53.84 -4.44 13.97
CA THR A 44 54.78 -5.57 14.23
C THR A 44 54.45 -7.01 13.79
N ASP A 45 55.24 -7.48 12.82
CA ASP A 45 56.01 -8.75 12.75
C ASP A 45 55.42 -10.06 13.29
N ALA A 46 55.33 -11.07 12.42
CA ALA A 46 56.24 -12.24 12.44
C ALA A 46 55.93 -13.23 11.29
N ALA A 47 57.01 -13.82 10.77
CA ALA A 47 57.08 -14.62 9.55
C ALA A 47 56.99 -16.15 9.75
N LYS A 48 56.89 -16.86 8.60
CA LYS A 48 57.24 -18.29 8.31
C LYS A 48 56.12 -19.31 8.63
N ASP A 49 55.78 -20.29 7.78
CA ASP A 49 56.57 -21.17 6.93
C ASP A 49 55.81 -21.67 5.67
N MET A 50 56.60 -22.08 4.66
CA MET A 50 56.27 -22.76 3.39
C MET A 50 56.25 -24.31 3.59
N PRO A 51 56.13 -25.25 2.61
CA PRO A 51 55.82 -25.17 1.16
C PRO A 51 54.97 -26.34 0.51
N ASN A 52 54.60 -26.13 -0.77
CA ASN A 52 54.52 -27.00 -1.98
C ASN A 52 53.95 -28.44 -2.03
N LYS A 53 53.24 -28.70 -3.16
CA LYS A 53 53.44 -29.75 -4.21
C LYS A 53 52.39 -29.54 -5.34
N THR A 54 52.68 -29.17 -6.61
CA THR A 54 53.20 -29.92 -7.80
C THR A 54 52.58 -31.31 -8.03
N GLY A 55 52.11 -31.74 -9.23
CA GLY A 55 52.05 -31.21 -10.60
C GLY A 55 51.56 -32.29 -11.62
N HIS A 56 51.50 -31.94 -12.92
CA HIS A 56 51.49 -32.78 -14.16
C HIS A 56 50.20 -33.55 -14.57
N ASP A 57 49.81 -33.75 -15.86
CA ASP A 57 50.38 -33.47 -17.20
C ASP A 57 49.37 -33.73 -18.38
N LEU A 58 49.49 -32.96 -19.48
CA LEU A 58 49.57 -33.28 -20.94
C LEU A 58 48.49 -34.04 -21.79
N ASN A 59 47.97 -33.29 -22.79
CA ASN A 59 48.03 -33.46 -24.28
C ASN A 59 47.14 -34.38 -25.18
N GLN A 60 46.73 -33.75 -26.32
CA GLN A 60 46.61 -34.24 -27.73
C GLN A 60 45.36 -35.07 -28.16
N THR A 61 44.72 -35.00 -29.35
CA THR A 61 44.80 -34.26 -30.64
C THR A 61 43.64 -34.72 -31.59
N MET A 62 43.42 -33.96 -32.70
CA MET A 62 42.96 -34.37 -34.06
C MET A 62 41.50 -34.09 -34.55
N ALA A 63 41.43 -33.37 -35.67
CA ALA A 63 40.33 -33.25 -36.63
C ALA A 63 40.77 -33.83 -38.01
N PRO A 64 39.85 -34.28 -38.88
CA PRO A 64 39.53 -33.59 -40.17
C PRO A 64 38.01 -33.72 -40.51
N GLY A 65 37.31 -33.02 -41.41
CA GLY A 65 37.59 -32.16 -42.58
C GLY A 65 36.69 -32.62 -43.75
N PHE A 66 35.67 -31.86 -44.17
CA PHE A 66 34.95 -32.01 -45.45
C PHE A 66 34.19 -30.72 -45.86
N ASP A 67 34.48 -30.21 -47.06
CA ASP A 67 33.80 -29.13 -47.80
C ASP A 67 32.71 -29.71 -48.73
N VAL A 68 31.60 -28.99 -48.95
CA VAL A 68 31.02 -28.60 -50.27
C VAL A 68 29.94 -27.52 -50.05
N THR A 69 29.93 -26.58 -50.99
CA THR A 69 29.26 -25.28 -51.20
C THR A 69 27.72 -25.23 -51.28
N THR A 70 27.11 -24.16 -50.73
CA THR A 70 26.03 -23.34 -51.35
C THR A 70 25.87 -21.99 -50.63
N GLU A 71 25.31 -21.02 -51.35
CA GLU A 71 25.29 -19.56 -51.14
C GLU A 71 24.67 -19.02 -49.84
N HIS A 72 25.04 -17.76 -49.55
CA HIS A 72 24.79 -16.94 -48.38
C HIS A 72 23.33 -16.81 -47.91
N ASP A 73 23.11 -17.11 -46.63
CA ASP A 73 22.21 -16.39 -45.73
C ASP A 73 22.94 -16.20 -44.38
N LEU A 74 23.20 -14.97 -44.00
CA LEU A 74 23.80 -14.60 -42.71
C LEU A 74 22.82 -13.70 -41.95
N ASP A 75 21.77 -14.33 -41.43
CA ASP A 75 21.06 -13.88 -40.24
C ASP A 75 20.71 -15.13 -39.42
N LEU A 76 21.72 -15.66 -38.71
CA LEU A 76 21.60 -16.83 -37.84
C LEU A 76 21.70 -16.38 -36.38
N THR A 77 20.56 -16.12 -35.76
CA THR A 77 20.36 -16.45 -34.35
C THR A 77 20.33 -17.98 -34.25
N ILE A 78 21.39 -18.57 -33.72
CA ILE A 78 21.57 -20.03 -33.66
C ILE A 78 20.65 -20.65 -32.61
N ALA A 79 19.98 -21.76 -32.98
CA ALA A 79 19.09 -22.59 -32.16
C ALA A 79 19.75 -23.23 -30.91
N PRO A 80 18.97 -23.69 -29.91
CA PRO A 80 19.43 -24.04 -28.55
C PRO A 80 20.33 -25.28 -28.39
N ALA A 81 20.68 -25.98 -29.47
CA ALA A 81 21.46 -27.21 -29.39
C ALA A 81 22.98 -26.99 -29.25
N ARG A 82 23.50 -25.77 -29.46
CA ARG A 82 24.93 -25.43 -29.24
C ARG A 82 25.24 -24.79 -27.89
N LEU A 83 24.22 -24.46 -27.09
CA LEU A 83 24.37 -23.91 -25.73
C LEU A 83 24.75 -24.95 -24.67
N ALA A 84 24.64 -26.25 -24.98
CA ALA A 84 25.03 -27.31 -24.05
C ALA A 84 26.56 -27.50 -23.95
N GLU A 85 27.31 -27.21 -25.02
CA GLU A 85 28.79 -27.37 -25.02
C GLU A 85 29.53 -26.11 -24.53
N GLN A 86 28.92 -24.92 -24.61
CA GLN A 86 29.50 -23.68 -24.06
C GLN A 86 29.12 -23.41 -22.60
N LYS A 87 28.25 -24.23 -22.01
CA LYS A 87 27.87 -24.13 -20.59
C LYS A 87 29.00 -24.45 -19.60
N GLN A 88 30.15 -24.91 -20.08
CA GLN A 88 31.26 -25.35 -19.23
C GLN A 88 32.51 -24.45 -19.26
N SER A 89 32.50 -23.32 -19.99
CA SER A 89 33.64 -22.38 -20.02
C SER A 89 33.34 -20.94 -19.58
N VAL A 90 32.17 -20.67 -18.98
CA VAL A 90 31.80 -19.33 -18.45
C VAL A 90 31.41 -19.40 -16.96
N LEU A 91 31.81 -20.48 -16.28
CA LEU A 91 31.70 -20.64 -14.82
C LEU A 91 33.01 -20.27 -14.11
N GLU A 92 33.76 -19.32 -14.67
CA GLU A 92 34.78 -18.58 -13.94
C GLU A 92 34.26 -17.16 -13.68
N THR A 93 34.11 -16.87 -12.39
CA THR A 93 33.69 -15.62 -11.77
C THR A 93 34.20 -14.36 -12.46
N HIS A 94 33.34 -13.70 -13.23
CA HIS A 94 33.42 -12.26 -13.50
C HIS A 94 32.19 -11.57 -12.92
N THR A 95 32.18 -11.38 -11.60
CA THR A 95 31.39 -10.32 -10.98
C THR A 95 31.94 -8.99 -11.48
N PHE A 96 31.26 -8.38 -12.46
CA PHE A 96 31.54 -7.02 -12.86
C PHE A 96 31.09 -6.08 -11.73
N ASN A 97 32.02 -5.34 -11.14
CA ASN A 97 31.67 -4.24 -10.24
C ASN A 97 31.36 -3.03 -11.10
N LEU A 98 30.08 -2.67 -11.21
CA LEU A 98 29.69 -1.40 -11.79
C LEU A 98 30.11 -0.27 -10.84
N ALA A 99 30.74 0.79 -11.36
CA ALA A 99 31.23 1.91 -10.55
C ALA A 99 30.12 2.96 -10.33
N GLY A 100 30.27 3.79 -9.28
CA GLY A 100 29.35 4.89 -8.97
C GLY A 100 27.96 4.41 -8.51
N ASP A 101 26.90 5.08 -8.96
CA ASP A 101 25.52 4.81 -8.58
C ASP A 101 25.06 3.36 -8.89
N LEU A 102 25.76 2.63 -9.77
CA LEU A 102 25.44 1.25 -10.12
C LEU A 102 26.05 0.19 -9.18
N ALA A 103 26.87 0.57 -8.19
CA ALA A 103 27.59 -0.37 -7.33
C ALA A 103 26.68 -1.30 -6.50
N HIS A 104 25.39 -0.95 -6.37
CA HIS A 104 24.40 -1.76 -5.69
C HIS A 104 23.72 -2.81 -6.59
N PHE A 105 23.93 -2.79 -7.90
CA PHE A 105 23.41 -3.81 -8.81
C PHE A 105 24.42 -4.95 -9.01
N GLU A 106 23.98 -6.17 -8.72
CA GLU A 106 24.73 -7.39 -8.99
C GLU A 106 24.24 -8.02 -10.29
N ILE A 107 25.04 -7.96 -11.35
CA ILE A 107 24.72 -8.58 -12.64
C ILE A 107 24.77 -10.10 -12.51
N LYS A 108 23.66 -10.77 -12.84
CA LYS A 108 23.52 -12.23 -12.90
C LYS A 108 23.90 -12.80 -14.26
N GLU A 109 23.29 -12.25 -15.32
CA GLU A 109 23.47 -12.73 -16.69
C GLU A 109 23.19 -11.64 -17.73
N ILE A 110 23.63 -11.88 -18.97
CA ILE A 110 23.36 -11.03 -20.12
C ILE A 110 22.21 -11.66 -20.91
N LEU A 111 21.15 -10.88 -21.13
CA LEU A 111 19.90 -11.34 -21.74
C LEU A 111 19.92 -11.20 -23.27
N GLY A 112 20.64 -10.20 -23.78
CA GLY A 112 20.76 -9.98 -25.23
C GLY A 112 21.55 -8.73 -25.62
N GLN A 113 22.00 -8.69 -26.87
CA GLN A 113 22.73 -7.57 -27.48
C GLN A 113 21.95 -7.06 -28.70
N GLY A 114 21.47 -5.80 -28.65
CA GLY A 114 20.70 -5.18 -29.73
C GLY A 114 21.36 -3.90 -30.27
N GLY A 115 20.74 -3.28 -31.28
CA GLY A 115 21.19 -2.02 -31.91
C GLY A 115 21.38 -0.84 -30.95
N MET A 116 20.71 -0.87 -29.79
CA MET A 116 20.72 0.21 -28.79
C MET A 116 21.62 -0.06 -27.58
N GLY A 117 22.17 -1.27 -27.45
CA GLY A 117 23.06 -1.69 -26.37
C GLY A 117 22.71 -3.07 -25.80
N ALA A 118 23.37 -3.44 -24.70
CA ALA A 118 23.20 -4.73 -24.03
C ALA A 118 22.18 -4.63 -22.88
N VAL A 119 21.42 -5.72 -22.67
CA VAL A 119 20.46 -5.85 -21.57
C VAL A 119 20.96 -6.92 -20.59
N TYR A 120 20.96 -6.59 -19.32
CA TYR A 120 21.47 -7.42 -18.22
C TYR A 120 20.34 -7.76 -17.25
N HIS A 121 20.34 -8.98 -16.74
CA HIS A 121 19.60 -9.35 -15.54
C HIS A 121 20.47 -9.06 -14.32
N ALA A 122 19.95 -8.34 -13.33
CA ALA A 122 20.67 -7.98 -12.12
C ALA A 122 19.81 -8.09 -10.86
N ILE A 123 20.45 -8.22 -9.70
CA ILE A 123 19.81 -8.00 -8.39
C ILE A 123 20.15 -6.58 -7.93
N ASP A 124 19.13 -5.80 -7.62
CA ASP A 124 19.25 -4.60 -6.80
C ASP A 124 19.49 -5.02 -5.33
N ARG A 125 20.73 -4.86 -4.83
CA ARG A 125 21.10 -5.26 -3.47
C ARG A 125 20.53 -4.32 -2.40
N THR A 126 20.12 -3.11 -2.77
CA THR A 126 19.53 -2.13 -1.85
C THR A 126 18.06 -2.44 -1.61
N LEU A 127 17.32 -2.76 -2.68
CA LEU A 127 15.89 -3.05 -2.63
C LEU A 127 15.56 -4.55 -2.61
N HIS A 128 16.58 -5.42 -2.70
CA HIS A 128 16.47 -6.88 -2.71
C HIS A 128 15.48 -7.43 -3.75
N ARG A 129 15.60 -6.96 -5.00
CA ARG A 129 14.73 -7.38 -6.13
C ARG A 129 15.52 -7.64 -7.41
N ASP A 130 14.99 -8.48 -8.28
CA ASP A 130 15.49 -8.67 -9.63
C ASP A 130 15.07 -7.49 -10.54
N VAL A 131 16.00 -7.03 -11.37
CA VAL A 131 15.81 -5.93 -12.33
C VAL A 131 16.44 -6.28 -13.68
N ALA A 132 15.92 -5.68 -14.75
CA ALA A 132 16.59 -5.63 -16.04
C ALA A 132 17.29 -4.28 -16.20
N ILE A 133 18.54 -4.28 -16.62
CA ILE A 133 19.33 -3.07 -16.87
C ILE A 133 19.66 -3.01 -18.36
N LYS A 134 19.18 -1.99 -19.06
CA LYS A 134 19.49 -1.74 -20.47
C LYS A 134 20.52 -0.62 -20.56
N MET A 135 21.72 -0.97 -21.04
CA MET A 135 22.77 0.01 -21.29
C MET A 135 22.51 0.69 -22.64
N LEU A 136 22.59 2.01 -22.68
CA LEU A 136 22.41 2.81 -23.88
C LEU A 136 23.79 3.19 -24.44
N ARG A 137 24.04 2.89 -25.72
CA ARG A 137 25.32 3.24 -26.36
C ARG A 137 25.52 4.77 -26.41
N PRO A 138 26.70 5.31 -26.09
CA PRO A 138 27.09 6.64 -26.55
C PRO A 138 27.28 6.56 -28.06
N LEU A 139 26.49 7.32 -28.82
CA LEU A 139 26.72 7.48 -30.26
C LEU A 139 27.99 8.32 -30.46
N ALA A 140 29.14 7.64 -30.58
CA ALA A 140 30.37 8.29 -31.00
C ALA A 140 30.33 8.59 -32.51
N ALA A 141 30.54 9.86 -32.82
CA ALA A 141 30.85 10.44 -34.14
C ALA A 141 29.74 10.47 -35.21
N ALA A 142 29.36 11.72 -35.56
CA ALA A 142 28.51 12.19 -36.66
C ALA A 142 26.99 12.29 -36.39
N SER A 143 26.57 13.55 -36.23
CA SER A 143 25.21 14.13 -36.25
C SER A 143 24.22 13.88 -35.10
N ARG A 144 24.12 14.90 -34.22
CA ARG A 144 22.90 15.58 -33.75
C ARG A 144 21.85 14.90 -32.85
N MET A 145 22.07 13.71 -32.29
CA MET A 145 21.13 13.23 -31.26
C MET A 145 21.31 14.00 -29.94
N ASN A 146 20.33 14.82 -29.54
CA ASN A 146 20.29 15.45 -28.22
C ASN A 146 20.09 14.35 -27.17
N THR A 147 21.14 14.04 -26.40
CA THR A 147 21.07 13.11 -25.26
C THR A 147 19.99 13.50 -24.24
N GLU A 148 19.66 14.79 -24.14
CA GLU A 148 18.54 15.32 -23.37
C GLU A 148 17.18 14.75 -23.83
N THR A 149 16.94 14.64 -25.15
CA THR A 149 15.65 14.20 -25.70
C THR A 149 15.40 12.71 -25.44
N LEU A 150 16.45 11.89 -25.47
CA LEU A 150 16.39 10.46 -25.14
C LEU A 150 16.07 10.23 -23.66
N LEU A 151 16.68 11.03 -22.78
CA LEU A 151 16.42 11.00 -21.33
C LEU A 151 15.02 11.51 -21.01
N ASP A 152 14.54 12.54 -21.73
CA ASP A 152 13.19 13.05 -21.56
C ASP A 152 12.12 12.03 -22.00
N GLU A 153 12.32 11.30 -23.10
CA GLU A 153 11.43 10.19 -23.47
C GLU A 153 11.48 9.04 -22.43
N ALA A 154 12.66 8.69 -21.91
CA ALA A 154 12.78 7.68 -20.85
C ALA A 154 12.11 8.11 -19.53
N ARG A 155 12.18 9.40 -19.18
CA ARG A 155 11.45 10.00 -18.04
C ARG A 155 9.95 10.06 -18.29
N MET A 156 9.50 10.26 -19.53
CA MET A 156 8.08 10.18 -19.86
C MET A 156 7.58 8.73 -19.74
N ALA A 157 8.37 7.77 -20.22
CA ALA A 157 8.06 6.35 -20.10
C ALA A 157 8.03 5.87 -18.64
N SER A 158 8.86 6.42 -17.73
CA SER A 158 8.80 6.07 -16.30
C SER A 158 7.54 6.53 -15.58
N LYS A 159 6.77 7.45 -16.18
CA LYS A 159 5.44 7.83 -15.68
C LYS A 159 4.38 6.77 -15.99
N LEU A 160 4.68 5.75 -16.81
CA LEU A 160 3.78 4.63 -17.08
C LEU A 160 3.88 3.60 -15.95
N ASN A 161 2.79 3.45 -15.21
CA ASN A 161 2.59 2.35 -14.29
C ASN A 161 1.28 1.65 -14.69
N HIS A 162 1.40 0.48 -15.32
CA HIS A 162 0.26 -0.32 -15.78
C HIS A 162 0.65 -1.79 -15.78
N PRO A 163 -0.25 -2.72 -15.40
CA PRO A 163 0.05 -4.16 -15.39
C PRO A 163 0.60 -4.68 -16.72
N ASN A 164 0.17 -4.12 -17.85
CA ASN A 164 0.59 -4.53 -19.19
C ASN A 164 1.73 -3.72 -19.84
N VAL A 165 2.39 -2.84 -19.08
CA VAL A 165 3.56 -2.08 -19.54
C VAL A 165 4.71 -2.33 -18.57
N VAL A 166 5.93 -2.49 -19.08
CA VAL A 166 7.12 -2.65 -18.22
C VAL A 166 7.37 -1.39 -17.40
N THR A 167 7.55 -1.55 -16.10
CA THR A 167 7.82 -0.41 -15.21
C THR A 167 9.28 0.00 -15.29
N ILE A 168 9.57 1.28 -15.54
CA ILE A 168 10.94 1.82 -15.43
C ILE A 168 11.16 2.30 -14.00
N TYR A 169 12.16 1.74 -13.33
CA TYR A 169 12.51 2.07 -11.96
C TYR A 169 13.48 3.23 -11.86
N ASP A 170 14.45 3.30 -12.77
CA ASP A 170 15.46 4.35 -12.75
C ASP A 170 16.03 4.63 -14.15
N VAL A 171 16.50 5.86 -14.34
CA VAL A 171 17.21 6.31 -15.54
C VAL A 171 18.37 7.18 -15.06
N ALA A 172 19.59 6.68 -15.20
CA ALA A 172 20.75 7.32 -14.59
C ALA A 172 21.96 7.43 -15.52
N ARG A 173 22.89 8.30 -15.09
CA ARG A 173 24.08 8.71 -15.82
C ARG A 173 25.33 8.25 -15.07
N ALA A 174 26.07 7.32 -15.64
CA ALA A 174 27.46 7.09 -15.27
C ALA A 174 28.35 7.92 -16.22
N GLU A 175 29.51 8.38 -15.75
CA GLU A 175 30.35 9.42 -16.40
C GLU A 175 30.51 9.27 -17.93
N ASN A 176 30.52 8.04 -18.47
CA ASN A 176 30.55 7.73 -19.91
C ASN A 176 29.41 6.80 -20.43
N SER A 177 28.31 6.58 -19.71
CA SER A 177 27.20 5.68 -20.12
C SER A 177 25.83 6.09 -19.56
N ASN A 178 24.78 5.99 -20.38
CA ASN A 178 23.40 6.08 -19.91
C ASN A 178 22.81 4.68 -19.75
N TYR A 179 21.97 4.46 -18.75
CA TYR A 179 21.28 3.19 -18.55
C TYR A 179 19.86 3.37 -18.03
N ILE A 180 19.03 2.35 -18.28
CA ILE A 180 17.65 2.28 -17.83
C ILE A 180 17.51 1.03 -16.97
N VAL A 181 17.06 1.20 -15.74
CA VAL A 181 16.70 0.12 -14.82
C VAL A 181 15.20 -0.08 -14.89
N MET A 182 14.76 -1.29 -15.17
CA MET A 182 13.35 -1.62 -15.37
C MET A 182 12.99 -2.94 -14.70
N GLU A 183 11.68 -3.17 -14.59
CA GLU A 183 11.08 -4.41 -14.14
C GLU A 183 11.68 -5.62 -14.86
N TRP A 184 12.11 -6.60 -14.08
CA TRP A 184 12.48 -7.91 -14.60
C TRP A 184 11.19 -8.69 -14.92
N VAL A 185 10.99 -9.01 -16.20
CA VAL A 185 9.85 -9.84 -16.65
C VAL A 185 10.33 -11.27 -16.79
N ASP A 186 9.86 -12.15 -15.92
CA ASP A 186 10.23 -13.56 -15.83
C ASP A 186 9.44 -14.42 -16.86
N GLY A 187 9.64 -14.13 -18.14
CA GLY A 187 8.76 -14.58 -19.20
C GLY A 187 9.44 -14.95 -20.51
N GLN A 188 8.61 -15.30 -21.50
CA GLN A 188 9.04 -15.52 -22.88
C GLN A 188 8.51 -14.40 -23.78
N ALA A 189 9.32 -14.00 -24.77
CA ALA A 189 8.89 -13.03 -25.77
C ALA A 189 7.85 -13.65 -26.72
N LEU A 190 6.89 -12.85 -27.17
CA LEU A 190 5.73 -13.32 -27.94
C LEU A 190 6.14 -13.96 -29.28
N ASN A 191 7.27 -13.55 -29.87
CA ASN A 191 7.82 -14.19 -31.07
C ASN A 191 8.20 -15.66 -30.88
N GLU A 192 8.51 -16.08 -29.65
CA GLU A 192 8.84 -17.48 -29.32
C GLU A 192 7.59 -18.30 -29.00
N LEU A 193 6.49 -17.63 -28.65
CA LEU A 193 5.23 -18.24 -28.24
C LEU A 193 4.29 -18.53 -29.41
N ILE A 194 4.37 -17.76 -30.51
CA ILE A 194 3.49 -17.92 -31.66
C ILE A 194 3.97 -19.12 -32.50
N PRO A 195 3.20 -20.23 -32.59
CA PRO A 195 3.54 -21.35 -33.45
C PRO A 195 3.25 -21.03 -34.92
N GLU A 196 3.82 -21.81 -35.86
CA GLU A 196 3.58 -21.64 -37.31
C GLU A 196 2.10 -21.75 -37.71
N THR A 197 1.28 -22.40 -36.88
CA THR A 197 -0.17 -22.57 -37.07
C THR A 197 -1.02 -21.44 -36.50
N GLY A 198 -0.42 -20.52 -35.72
CA GLY A 198 -1.15 -19.55 -34.90
C GLY A 198 -1.61 -20.12 -33.55
N LEU A 199 -1.90 -19.20 -32.63
CA LEU A 199 -2.42 -19.45 -31.28
C LEU A 199 -3.92 -19.76 -31.33
N ALA A 200 -4.43 -20.42 -30.28
CA ALA A 200 -5.87 -20.62 -30.12
C ALA A 200 -6.60 -19.26 -30.02
N LEU A 201 -7.80 -19.18 -30.58
CA LEU A 201 -8.54 -17.92 -30.71
C LEU A 201 -8.82 -17.28 -29.34
N ASP A 202 -9.24 -18.09 -28.36
CA ASP A 202 -9.49 -17.65 -26.98
C ASP A 202 -8.24 -16.98 -26.37
N LYS A 203 -7.10 -17.68 -26.40
CA LYS A 203 -5.82 -17.14 -25.89
C LYS A 203 -5.35 -15.92 -26.67
N THR A 204 -5.56 -15.91 -27.98
CA THR A 204 -5.18 -14.77 -28.83
C THR A 204 -5.96 -13.53 -28.43
N MET A 205 -7.27 -13.67 -28.18
CA MET A 205 -8.12 -12.57 -27.75
C MET A 205 -7.78 -12.12 -26.32
N GLU A 206 -7.47 -13.05 -25.42
CA GLU A 206 -6.98 -12.74 -24.07
C GLU A 206 -5.69 -11.88 -24.11
N TYR A 207 -4.69 -12.29 -24.91
CA TYR A 207 -3.46 -11.50 -25.08
C TYR A 207 -3.71 -10.18 -25.79
N ALA A 208 -4.60 -10.15 -26.78
CA ALA A 208 -4.93 -8.94 -27.51
C ALA A 208 -5.59 -7.88 -26.61
N CYS A 209 -6.49 -8.28 -25.70
CA CYS A 209 -7.05 -7.40 -24.68
C CYS A 209 -5.96 -6.75 -23.83
N GLN A 210 -5.03 -7.56 -23.29
CA GLN A 210 -3.94 -7.07 -22.46
C GLN A 210 -2.98 -6.11 -23.21
N ILE A 211 -2.67 -6.38 -24.47
CA ILE A 211 -1.87 -5.48 -25.31
C ILE A 211 -2.62 -4.16 -25.55
N ALA A 212 -3.91 -4.22 -25.84
CA ALA A 212 -4.73 -3.03 -26.09
C ALA A 212 -4.88 -2.15 -24.83
N ASP A 213 -5.01 -2.76 -23.65
CA ASP A 213 -5.06 -2.07 -22.37
C ASP A 213 -3.72 -1.36 -22.08
N GLY A 214 -2.59 -2.05 -22.35
CA GLY A 214 -1.25 -1.46 -22.25
C GLY A 214 -1.04 -0.26 -23.19
N LEU A 215 -1.44 -0.39 -24.45
CA LEU A 215 -1.38 0.71 -25.43
C LEU A 215 -2.28 1.88 -25.02
N THR A 216 -3.47 1.61 -24.48
CA THR A 216 -4.40 2.65 -24.02
C THR A 216 -3.82 3.44 -22.86
N SER A 217 -3.19 2.78 -21.91
CA SER A 217 -2.48 3.45 -20.81
C SER A 217 -1.39 4.41 -21.31
N ALA A 218 -0.64 4.01 -22.35
CA ALA A 218 0.37 4.85 -22.97
C ALA A 218 -0.20 6.04 -23.75
N HIS A 219 -1.19 5.79 -24.61
CA HIS A 219 -1.79 6.82 -25.45
C HIS A 219 -2.55 7.89 -24.64
N GLN A 220 -3.17 7.53 -23.52
CA GLN A 220 -3.79 8.49 -22.59
C GLN A 220 -2.78 9.49 -22.01
N LYS A 221 -1.50 9.12 -21.96
CA LYS A 221 -0.38 9.98 -21.56
C LYS A 221 0.37 10.58 -22.75
N TYR A 222 -0.27 10.59 -23.93
CA TYR A 222 0.28 11.10 -25.19
C TYR A 222 1.58 10.42 -25.65
N MET A 223 1.83 9.19 -25.19
CA MET A 223 3.00 8.40 -25.60
C MET A 223 2.63 7.38 -26.66
N ILE A 224 3.35 7.42 -27.77
CA ILE A 224 3.23 6.49 -28.89
C ILE A 224 4.46 5.57 -28.83
N HIS A 225 4.23 4.27 -28.90
CA HIS A 225 5.26 3.24 -28.81
C HIS A 225 6.19 3.23 -30.03
N ARG A 226 5.64 3.34 -31.25
CA ARG A 226 6.34 3.40 -32.55
C ARG A 226 7.02 2.11 -33.03
N ASP A 227 7.28 1.13 -32.17
CA ASP A 227 7.92 -0.16 -32.55
C ASP A 227 7.17 -1.39 -32.01
N ILE A 228 5.85 -1.46 -32.17
CA ILE A 228 5.06 -2.61 -31.72
C ILE A 228 5.34 -3.83 -32.60
N LYS A 229 5.93 -4.87 -31.98
CA LYS A 229 6.26 -6.15 -32.61
C LYS A 229 6.35 -7.27 -31.57
N PRO A 230 6.27 -8.55 -31.95
CA PRO A 230 6.25 -9.65 -30.97
C PRO A 230 7.51 -9.75 -30.10
N GLN A 231 8.67 -9.24 -30.54
CA GLN A 231 9.90 -9.20 -29.74
C GLN A 231 9.83 -8.20 -28.57
N ASN A 232 8.98 -7.18 -28.66
CA ASN A 232 8.83 -6.14 -27.63
C ASN A 232 7.61 -6.42 -26.73
N ILE A 233 7.08 -7.65 -26.77
CA ILE A 233 5.93 -8.08 -25.96
C ILE A 233 6.32 -9.39 -25.28
N MET A 234 6.26 -9.43 -23.95
CA MET A 234 6.58 -10.63 -23.17
C MET A 234 5.36 -11.16 -22.42
N LEU A 235 5.28 -12.47 -22.27
CA LEU A 235 4.33 -13.14 -21.38
C LEU A 235 5.08 -13.58 -20.12
N SER A 236 4.74 -13.03 -18.96
CA SER A 236 5.33 -13.43 -17.67
C SER A 236 4.94 -14.87 -17.29
N SER A 237 5.65 -15.44 -16.32
CA SER A 237 5.33 -16.77 -15.77
C SER A 237 3.91 -16.84 -15.16
N GLU A 238 3.37 -15.70 -14.74
CA GLU A 238 2.02 -15.53 -14.19
C GLU A 238 0.93 -15.37 -15.27
N GLY A 239 1.29 -15.36 -16.55
CA GLY A 239 0.34 -15.23 -17.66
C GLY A 239 -0.04 -13.79 -18.02
N ILE A 240 0.74 -12.80 -17.57
CA ILE A 240 0.50 -11.36 -17.83
C ILE A 240 1.34 -10.92 -19.03
N ILE A 241 0.72 -10.24 -19.99
CA ILE A 241 1.43 -9.61 -21.11
C ILE A 241 2.05 -8.29 -20.66
N LYS A 242 3.32 -8.08 -20.96
CA LYS A 242 4.10 -6.86 -20.72
C LYS A 242 4.64 -6.29 -22.04
N ILE A 243 4.28 -5.06 -22.36
CA ILE A 243 4.86 -4.31 -23.48
C ILE A 243 6.17 -3.66 -23.02
N LEU A 244 7.24 -3.86 -23.78
CA LEU A 244 8.59 -3.37 -23.53
C LEU A 244 8.96 -2.21 -24.47
N ASP A 245 9.95 -1.38 -24.09
CA ASP A 245 10.65 -0.45 -24.99
C ASP A 245 9.79 0.69 -25.62
N PHE A 246 9.07 1.45 -24.80
CA PHE A 246 8.41 2.68 -25.25
C PHE A 246 9.40 3.77 -25.71
N GLY A 247 9.24 4.27 -26.93
CA GLY A 247 9.76 5.59 -27.39
C GLY A 247 11.21 5.65 -27.87
N ILE A 248 12.14 4.90 -27.26
CA ILE A 248 13.60 5.08 -27.45
C ILE A 248 14.06 4.86 -28.91
N ALA A 249 13.30 4.10 -29.71
CA ALA A 249 13.64 3.80 -31.10
C ALA A 249 13.32 4.89 -32.13
N GLY A 250 12.36 5.77 -31.83
CA GLY A 250 11.85 6.75 -32.79
C GLY A 250 12.79 7.93 -33.07
N LEU A 251 13.56 8.36 -32.06
CA LEU A 251 14.46 9.52 -32.15
C LEU A 251 15.66 9.30 -33.09
N ILE A 252 16.01 8.05 -33.40
CA ILE A 252 17.12 7.73 -34.31
C ILE A 252 16.73 7.97 -35.78
N HIS A 253 15.44 7.83 -36.13
CA HIS A 253 14.98 7.93 -37.52
C HIS A 253 14.63 9.35 -37.99
N GLN A 254 14.17 10.24 -37.11
CA GLN A 254 13.68 11.56 -37.54
C GLN A 254 14.78 12.56 -37.94
N GLN A 255 16.05 12.34 -37.55
CA GLN A 255 17.13 13.28 -37.86
C GLN A 255 17.98 12.89 -39.07
N THR A 256 17.86 11.67 -39.59
CA THR A 256 18.59 11.23 -40.78
C THR A 256 18.09 11.87 -42.09
N GLU A 257 16.88 12.44 -42.13
CA GLU A 257 16.30 13.02 -43.35
C GLU A 257 16.50 14.54 -43.50
N GLU A 258 16.78 15.29 -42.43
CA GLU A 258 16.99 16.75 -42.52
C GLU A 258 18.37 17.15 -43.08
N THR A 259 19.29 16.19 -43.31
CA THR A 259 20.59 16.44 -43.93
C THR A 259 20.88 15.47 -45.07
N ALA A 260 19.98 15.36 -46.04
CA ALA A 260 20.25 14.71 -47.32
C ALA A 260 20.61 15.74 -48.39
N ASP A 261 21.79 16.36 -48.26
CA ASP A 261 22.41 17.13 -49.33
C ASP A 261 23.92 16.87 -49.30
N SER A 262 24.34 15.67 -49.71
CA SER A 262 25.72 15.31 -50.06
C SER A 262 25.79 13.86 -50.56
N ALA A 263 26.29 13.68 -51.79
CA ALA A 263 26.62 12.39 -52.35
C ALA A 263 27.70 11.68 -51.51
N ALA A 264 27.33 10.55 -50.88
CA ALA A 264 28.30 9.56 -50.39
C ALA A 264 27.67 8.16 -50.43
N THR A 265 28.51 7.21 -50.83
CA THR A 265 28.32 5.76 -51.02
C THR A 265 27.39 5.06 -50.03
N PRO A 266 26.63 4.03 -50.46
CA PRO A 266 25.79 3.22 -49.58
C PRO A 266 26.68 2.31 -48.72
N MET A 267 27.09 2.78 -47.56
CA MET A 267 27.55 1.91 -46.47
C MET A 267 26.31 1.39 -45.75
N THR A 268 26.11 0.08 -45.79
CA THR A 268 25.11 -0.65 -45.03
C THR A 268 25.40 -0.53 -43.53
N THR A 269 24.76 0.43 -42.87
CA THR A 269 24.74 0.56 -41.41
C THR A 269 23.71 -0.43 -40.83
N PRO A 270 24.13 -1.41 -40.01
CA PRO A 270 23.22 -2.41 -39.46
C PRO A 270 22.46 -1.84 -38.25
N GLY A 271 21.20 -1.48 -38.46
CA GLY A 271 20.32 -0.96 -37.41
C GLY A 271 18.90 -0.58 -37.87
N ILE A 272 18.46 -1.08 -39.02
CA ILE A 272 17.11 -0.83 -39.57
C ILE A 272 16.16 -1.80 -38.84
N GLY A 273 15.18 -1.29 -38.09
CA GLY A 273 14.13 -2.13 -37.49
C GLY A 273 13.43 -2.98 -38.55
N THR A 274 12.92 -4.17 -38.20
CA THR A 274 12.27 -5.08 -39.16
C THR A 274 11.06 -4.38 -39.80
N PRO A 275 11.10 -3.96 -41.07
CA PRO A 275 10.05 -3.12 -41.70
C PRO A 275 8.69 -3.79 -41.83
N SER A 276 8.62 -5.09 -41.53
CA SER A 276 7.42 -5.91 -41.62
C SER A 276 6.29 -5.53 -40.66
N TYR A 277 6.53 -4.68 -39.65
CA TYR A 277 5.52 -4.21 -38.69
C TYR A 277 5.25 -2.70 -38.76
N MET A 278 5.88 -1.99 -39.71
CA MET A 278 5.68 -0.54 -39.88
C MET A 278 4.28 -0.23 -40.38
N SER A 279 3.70 0.87 -39.90
CA SER A 279 2.48 1.42 -40.48
C SER A 279 2.77 2.16 -41.80
N PRO A 280 1.76 2.36 -42.68
CA PRO A 280 1.94 3.06 -43.95
C PRO A 280 2.59 4.43 -43.78
N GLU A 281 2.19 5.13 -42.72
CA GLU A 281 2.77 6.41 -42.37
C GLU A 281 4.22 6.37 -41.92
N GLN A 282 4.65 5.31 -41.22
CA GLN A 282 6.06 5.11 -40.88
C GLN A 282 6.89 4.86 -42.14
N VAL A 283 6.35 4.07 -43.07
CA VAL A 283 7.02 3.79 -44.37
C VAL A 283 7.14 5.07 -45.21
N GLN A 284 6.16 5.97 -45.13
CA GLN A 284 6.12 7.23 -45.88
C GLN A 284 6.83 8.40 -45.17
N GLY A 285 7.41 8.19 -43.97
CA GLY A 285 8.05 9.25 -43.19
C GLY A 285 7.09 10.34 -42.70
N LEU A 286 5.79 10.03 -42.59
CA LEU A 286 4.78 10.99 -42.12
C LEU A 286 4.76 11.06 -40.59
N ASN A 287 4.21 12.16 -40.05
CA ASN A 287 4.01 12.32 -38.61
C ASN A 287 3.19 11.16 -38.04
N LEU A 288 3.65 10.58 -36.94
CA LEU A 288 3.02 9.45 -36.28
C LEU A 288 2.06 9.91 -35.19
N ASP A 289 0.94 9.22 -35.07
CA ASP A 289 0.01 9.30 -33.94
C ASP A 289 -0.32 7.88 -33.44
N GLN A 290 -1.16 7.76 -32.40
CA GLN A 290 -1.58 6.48 -31.81
C GLN A 290 -2.14 5.46 -32.81
N ARG A 291 -2.65 5.92 -33.96
CA ARG A 291 -3.19 5.05 -35.01
C ARG A 291 -2.08 4.22 -35.67
N SER A 292 -0.83 4.67 -35.60
CA SER A 292 0.35 3.94 -36.07
C SER A 292 0.55 2.66 -35.26
N ASP A 293 0.50 2.76 -33.92
CA ASP A 293 0.62 1.61 -33.02
C ASP A 293 -0.54 0.63 -33.19
N ILE A 294 -1.75 1.14 -33.45
CA ILE A 294 -2.91 0.30 -33.76
C ILE A 294 -2.68 -0.54 -35.03
N PHE A 295 -2.08 0.03 -36.07
CA PHE A 295 -1.78 -0.72 -37.29
C PHE A 295 -0.73 -1.79 -37.05
N SER A 296 0.37 -1.45 -36.37
CA SER A 296 1.42 -2.40 -36.00
C SER A 296 0.87 -3.51 -35.10
N PHE A 297 -0.01 -3.18 -34.16
CA PHE A 297 -0.72 -4.17 -33.35
C PHE A 297 -1.63 -5.07 -34.20
N GLY A 298 -2.26 -4.53 -35.26
CA GLY A 298 -3.03 -5.33 -36.21
C GLY A 298 -2.17 -6.38 -36.91
N ILE A 299 -0.93 -6.06 -37.25
CA ILE A 299 0.03 -7.02 -37.82
C ILE A 299 0.37 -8.12 -36.79
N VAL A 300 0.60 -7.74 -35.53
CA VAL A 300 0.85 -8.69 -34.44
C VAL A 300 -0.37 -9.61 -34.22
N LEU A 301 -1.58 -9.06 -34.20
CA LEU A 301 -2.82 -9.83 -34.05
C LEU A 301 -3.02 -10.81 -35.21
N TYR A 302 -2.79 -10.37 -36.45
CA TYR A 302 -2.82 -11.25 -37.63
C TYR A 302 -1.84 -12.43 -37.45
N GLN A 303 -0.63 -12.15 -36.94
CA GLN A 303 0.39 -13.17 -36.73
C GLN A 303 0.06 -14.10 -35.56
N MET A 304 -0.48 -13.60 -34.45
CA MET A 304 -0.96 -14.43 -33.35
C MET A 304 -2.03 -15.40 -33.84
N LEU A 305 -2.98 -14.95 -34.67
CA LEU A 305 -4.07 -15.77 -35.19
C LEU A 305 -3.62 -16.81 -36.22
N SER A 306 -2.64 -16.48 -37.08
CA SER A 306 -2.32 -17.30 -38.27
C SER A 306 -0.92 -17.92 -38.27
N GLY A 307 -0.04 -17.52 -37.35
CA GLY A 307 1.39 -17.83 -37.36
C GLY A 307 2.19 -17.13 -38.45
N LYS A 308 1.53 -16.39 -39.36
CA LYS A 308 2.12 -15.78 -40.56
C LYS A 308 1.97 -14.26 -40.52
N LYS A 309 2.77 -13.53 -41.29
CA LYS A 309 2.63 -12.07 -41.42
C LYS A 309 1.64 -11.73 -42.56
N PRO A 310 0.87 -10.63 -42.47
CA PRO A 310 -0.10 -10.22 -43.49
C PRO A 310 0.57 -9.76 -44.79
N PHE A 311 1.69 -9.03 -44.67
CA PHE A 311 2.46 -8.48 -45.80
C PHE A 311 3.70 -9.33 -46.05
N VAL A 312 3.75 -10.01 -47.21
CA VAL A 312 4.87 -10.87 -47.62
C VAL A 312 5.23 -10.56 -49.07
N ALA A 313 6.50 -10.27 -49.33
CA ALA A 313 7.03 -10.02 -50.66
C ALA A 313 8.49 -10.48 -50.78
N GLU A 314 9.02 -10.52 -52.01
CA GLU A 314 10.36 -11.06 -52.32
C GLU A 314 11.52 -10.25 -51.71
N ASN A 315 11.30 -8.96 -51.43
CA ASN A 315 12.29 -8.09 -50.81
C ASN A 315 11.64 -7.01 -49.94
N LEU A 316 12.48 -6.35 -49.14
CA LEU A 316 12.08 -5.35 -48.16
C LEU A 316 11.30 -4.17 -48.74
N GLU A 317 11.71 -3.72 -49.92
CA GLU A 317 11.09 -2.58 -50.60
C GLU A 317 9.69 -2.94 -51.13
N ALA A 318 9.54 -4.16 -51.64
CA ALA A 318 8.25 -4.69 -52.05
C ALA A 318 7.31 -4.88 -50.84
N VAL A 319 7.82 -5.25 -49.66
CA VAL A 319 7.01 -5.30 -48.42
C VAL A 319 6.52 -3.90 -48.04
N LYS A 320 7.40 -2.88 -48.05
CA LYS A 320 7.02 -1.48 -47.80
C LYS A 320 5.95 -0.99 -48.78
N GLN A 321 6.09 -1.29 -50.07
CA GLN A 321 5.08 -0.98 -51.08
C GLN A 321 3.74 -1.68 -50.81
N SER A 322 3.77 -2.95 -50.37
CA SER A 322 2.55 -3.70 -50.03
C SER A 322 1.81 -3.10 -48.83
N ILE A 323 2.55 -2.62 -47.82
CA ILE A 323 2.00 -1.91 -46.64
C ILE A 323 1.29 -0.63 -47.08
N CYS A 324 1.97 0.21 -47.88
CA CYS A 324 1.39 1.47 -48.39
C CYS A 324 0.20 1.25 -49.32
N ALA A 325 0.16 0.15 -50.06
CA ALA A 325 -0.94 -0.19 -50.95
C ALA A 325 -2.11 -0.91 -50.23
N GLY A 326 -1.92 -1.36 -48.98
CA GLY A 326 -2.91 -2.18 -48.27
C GLY A 326 -3.07 -3.58 -48.86
N ASN A 327 -2.08 -4.06 -49.60
CA ASN A 327 -2.10 -5.35 -50.27
C ASN A 327 -1.56 -6.44 -49.34
N TYR A 328 -2.42 -6.97 -48.46
CA TYR A 328 -2.09 -8.12 -47.61
C TYR A 328 -2.89 -9.36 -47.99
N VAL A 329 -2.44 -10.51 -47.50
CA VAL A 329 -3.18 -11.78 -47.64
C VAL A 329 -4.36 -11.76 -46.65
N PRO A 330 -5.63 -11.89 -47.09
CA PRO A 330 -6.77 -11.93 -46.17
C PRO A 330 -6.65 -13.12 -45.21
N ILE A 331 -6.92 -12.89 -43.91
CA ILE A 331 -6.65 -13.88 -42.86
C ILE A 331 -7.45 -15.18 -43.05
N GLN A 332 -8.61 -15.10 -43.69
CA GLN A 332 -9.49 -16.22 -44.02
C GLN A 332 -8.83 -17.24 -44.94
N LYS A 333 -7.77 -16.86 -45.67
CA LYS A 333 -6.94 -17.81 -46.45
C LYS A 333 -6.06 -18.70 -45.57
N HIS A 334 -5.81 -18.30 -44.33
CA HIS A 334 -5.00 -19.05 -43.38
C HIS A 334 -5.84 -19.65 -42.25
N VAL A 335 -6.89 -18.92 -41.81
CA VAL A 335 -7.80 -19.33 -40.74
C VAL A 335 -9.25 -19.17 -41.24
N PRO A 336 -9.79 -20.14 -42.02
CA PRO A 336 -11.12 -20.02 -42.64
C PRO A 336 -12.29 -20.00 -41.65
N GLU A 337 -12.10 -20.52 -40.43
CA GLU A 337 -13.14 -20.67 -39.40
C GLU A 337 -13.20 -19.47 -38.44
N LEU A 338 -12.51 -18.38 -38.74
CA LEU A 338 -12.45 -17.21 -37.87
C LEU A 338 -13.81 -16.45 -37.85
N PRO A 339 -14.32 -16.02 -36.69
CA PRO A 339 -15.55 -15.24 -36.60
C PRO A 339 -15.51 -13.90 -37.36
N ASP A 340 -16.64 -13.52 -37.96
CA ASP A 340 -16.76 -12.30 -38.79
C ASP A 340 -16.42 -11.00 -38.03
N ASN A 341 -16.73 -10.94 -36.73
CA ASN A 341 -16.40 -9.79 -35.87
C ASN A 341 -14.88 -9.63 -35.68
N VAL A 342 -14.14 -10.73 -35.48
CA VAL A 342 -12.67 -10.72 -35.39
C VAL A 342 -12.04 -10.32 -36.71
N ILE A 343 -12.59 -10.82 -37.82
CA ILE A 343 -12.17 -10.44 -39.18
C ILE A 343 -12.34 -8.93 -39.38
N HIS A 344 -13.54 -8.40 -39.11
CA HIS A 344 -13.84 -6.99 -39.32
C HIS A 344 -12.96 -6.08 -38.45
N LEU A 345 -12.72 -6.48 -37.19
CA LEU A 345 -11.81 -5.79 -36.29
C LEU A 345 -10.40 -5.70 -36.89
N LEU A 346 -9.87 -6.83 -37.36
CA LEU A 346 -8.52 -6.91 -37.93
C LEU A 346 -8.37 -6.11 -39.22
N GLU A 347 -9.36 -6.20 -40.12
CA GLU A 347 -9.40 -5.41 -41.36
C GLU A 347 -9.41 -3.90 -41.07
N LYS A 348 -10.18 -3.48 -40.05
CA LYS A 348 -10.23 -2.08 -39.61
C LYS A 348 -8.91 -1.62 -38.98
N MET A 349 -8.18 -2.48 -38.26
CA MET A 349 -6.83 -2.16 -37.76
C MET A 349 -5.81 -2.01 -38.89
N LEU A 350 -5.88 -2.85 -39.93
CA LEU A 350 -4.99 -2.87 -41.08
C LEU A 350 -5.41 -1.92 -42.22
N THR A 351 -6.32 -0.98 -41.95
CA THR A 351 -6.75 0.02 -42.93
C THR A 351 -5.63 1.04 -43.18
N VAL A 352 -5.30 1.28 -44.46
CA VAL A 352 -4.22 2.18 -44.87
C VAL A 352 -4.54 3.64 -44.55
N GLN A 353 -5.76 4.08 -44.87
CA GLN A 353 -6.22 5.43 -44.58
C GLN A 353 -6.44 5.58 -43.07
N ARG A 354 -5.68 6.48 -42.43
CA ARG A 354 -5.70 6.61 -40.97
C ARG A 354 -7.04 7.06 -40.41
N ASP A 355 -7.78 7.88 -41.15
CA ASP A 355 -9.08 8.41 -40.72
C ASP A 355 -10.20 7.34 -40.78
N ASP A 356 -9.98 6.26 -41.52
CA ASP A 356 -10.89 5.11 -41.60
C ASP A 356 -10.50 3.99 -40.60
N ARG A 357 -9.30 4.08 -40.00
CA ARG A 357 -8.82 3.17 -38.94
C ARG A 357 -9.56 3.43 -37.62
N TRP A 358 -9.33 2.59 -36.62
CA TRP A 358 -9.64 2.94 -35.23
C TRP A 358 -8.91 4.23 -34.83
N GLN A 359 -9.67 5.21 -34.33
CA GLN A 359 -9.14 6.55 -34.07
C GLN A 359 -8.38 6.64 -32.74
N ASN A 360 -8.64 5.73 -31.81
CA ASN A 360 -7.94 5.63 -30.54
C ASN A 360 -7.90 4.17 -30.06
N SER A 361 -6.95 3.85 -29.18
CA SER A 361 -6.78 2.48 -28.69
C SER A 361 -7.83 2.08 -27.65
N ALA A 362 -8.51 3.04 -27.00
CA ALA A 362 -9.55 2.76 -26.01
C ALA A 362 -10.80 2.14 -26.66
N ASP A 363 -11.25 2.68 -27.79
CA ASP A 363 -12.36 2.13 -28.58
C ASP A 363 -12.00 0.74 -29.13
N LEU A 364 -10.74 0.55 -29.56
CA LEU A 364 -10.24 -0.76 -29.98
C LEU A 364 -10.24 -1.77 -28.82
N ALA A 365 -9.76 -1.35 -27.63
CA ALA A 365 -9.74 -2.20 -26.44
C ALA A 365 -11.17 -2.61 -26.04
N ALA A 366 -12.12 -1.67 -26.05
CA ALA A 366 -13.52 -1.95 -25.78
C ALA A 366 -14.11 -3.00 -26.74
N GLU A 367 -13.81 -2.89 -28.05
CA GLU A 367 -14.24 -3.87 -29.05
C GLU A 367 -13.58 -5.25 -28.84
N LEU A 368 -12.27 -5.29 -28.56
CA LEU A 368 -11.56 -6.54 -28.26
C LEU A 368 -12.14 -7.25 -27.04
N HIS A 369 -12.41 -6.52 -25.96
CA HIS A 369 -13.04 -7.05 -24.74
C HIS A 369 -14.46 -7.53 -25.01
N ALA A 370 -15.25 -6.81 -25.83
CA ALA A 370 -16.59 -7.25 -26.22
C ALA A 370 -16.56 -8.59 -26.98
N ILE A 371 -15.67 -8.71 -27.97
CA ILE A 371 -15.48 -9.94 -28.75
C ILE A 371 -14.97 -11.08 -27.86
N HIS A 372 -14.00 -10.82 -26.97
CA HIS A 372 -13.49 -11.82 -26.04
C HIS A 372 -14.58 -12.32 -25.07
N ALA A 373 -15.43 -11.42 -24.57
CA ALA A 373 -16.57 -11.78 -23.73
C ALA A 373 -17.60 -12.63 -24.50
N GLU A 374 -17.88 -12.32 -25.77
CA GLU A 374 -18.76 -13.13 -26.62
C GLU A 374 -18.20 -14.54 -26.87
N LEU A 375 -16.88 -14.67 -27.06
CA LEU A 375 -16.20 -15.94 -27.32
C LEU A 375 -16.07 -16.83 -26.07
N THR A 376 -15.88 -16.22 -24.90
CA THR A 376 -15.76 -16.95 -23.61
C THR A 376 -17.12 -17.29 -23.00
N HIS A 377 -18.19 -16.61 -23.41
CA HIS A 377 -19.56 -16.97 -23.05
C HIS A 377 -20.20 -18.02 -24.00
N SER A 378 -20.12 -19.30 -23.62
CA SER A 378 -21.18 -20.28 -23.94
C SER A 378 -21.32 -21.28 -22.78
N LYS A 379 -22.48 -21.64 -22.22
CA LYS A 379 -23.88 -21.56 -22.64
C LYS A 379 -24.76 -21.27 -21.41
N ASN A 380 -25.80 -20.44 -21.58
CA ASN A 380 -27.08 -20.68 -20.91
C ASN A 380 -28.20 -20.62 -21.96
N TRP A 381 -28.86 -21.77 -22.11
CA TRP A 381 -29.66 -22.22 -23.25
C TRP A 381 -31.15 -21.81 -23.15
N TRP A 382 -31.46 -20.67 -22.53
CA TRP A 382 -32.84 -20.19 -22.39
C TRP A 382 -32.91 -18.68 -22.62
N GLN A 383 -32.85 -18.24 -23.89
CA GLN A 383 -33.52 -17.03 -24.42
C GLN A 383 -33.13 -16.77 -25.88
N ARG A 384 -33.41 -17.74 -26.76
CA ARG A 384 -33.58 -17.43 -28.19
C ARG A 384 -34.88 -18.04 -28.69
N ARG A 385 -35.90 -17.20 -28.83
CA ARG A 385 -36.91 -17.37 -29.88
C ARG A 385 -37.49 -16.03 -30.30
N HIS A 386 -36.74 -15.38 -31.20
CA HIS A 386 -37.21 -14.90 -32.50
C HIS A 386 -38.44 -13.98 -32.55
N TRP A 387 -38.13 -12.67 -32.71
CA TRP A 387 -38.51 -11.73 -33.79
C TRP A 387 -39.86 -11.85 -34.53
N LEU A 388 -40.48 -10.69 -34.72
CA LEU A 388 -41.44 -10.38 -35.80
C LEU A 388 -42.75 -11.17 -35.82
N SER A 389 -43.68 -10.80 -34.93
CA SER A 389 -45.02 -10.51 -35.45
C SER A 389 -45.68 -9.41 -34.62
N LYS A 390 -46.11 -8.35 -35.32
CA LYS A 390 -47.07 -7.31 -34.88
C LYS A 390 -46.48 -6.05 -34.23
N ILE A 391 -45.65 -5.36 -35.01
CA ILE A 391 -45.77 -3.90 -35.13
C ILE A 391 -47.16 -3.61 -35.71
N ALA A 392 -48.00 -2.87 -35.00
CA ALA A 392 -49.02 -1.93 -35.51
C ALA A 392 -50.14 -1.66 -34.48
N VAL A 393 -49.85 -1.15 -33.27
CA VAL A 393 -50.93 -0.55 -32.43
C VAL A 393 -50.47 0.66 -31.59
N LEU A 394 -49.20 0.83 -31.23
CA LEU A 394 -48.83 1.74 -30.14
C LEU A 394 -48.31 3.12 -30.59
N LEU A 395 -48.98 3.77 -31.54
CA LEU A 395 -48.74 5.20 -31.82
C LEU A 395 -49.35 6.17 -30.78
N PRO A 396 -50.42 5.84 -30.01
CA PRO A 396 -50.94 6.77 -28.99
C PRO A 396 -50.16 6.76 -27.66
N PHE A 397 -49.33 5.74 -27.40
CA PHE A 397 -48.57 5.59 -26.15
C PHE A 397 -47.29 6.45 -26.12
N VAL A 398 -46.76 6.83 -27.30
CA VAL A 398 -45.49 7.54 -27.47
C VAL A 398 -45.55 8.97 -26.93
N LEU A 399 -46.72 9.63 -26.96
CA LEU A 399 -46.86 11.00 -26.47
C LEU A 399 -47.04 11.07 -24.95
N ALA A 400 -47.61 10.04 -24.31
CA ALA A 400 -47.71 9.95 -22.86
C ALA A 400 -46.37 9.49 -22.22
N LEU A 401 -45.63 8.61 -22.91
CA LEU A 401 -44.25 8.24 -22.51
C LEU A 401 -43.24 9.36 -22.75
N GLY A 402 -43.51 10.32 -23.64
CA GLY A 402 -42.57 11.43 -23.91
C GLY A 402 -42.26 12.31 -22.69
N TRP A 403 -43.14 12.31 -21.67
CA TRP A 403 -42.89 13.02 -20.41
C TRP A 403 -42.19 12.14 -19.36
N SER A 404 -42.36 10.81 -19.42
CA SER A 404 -41.73 9.84 -18.52
C SER A 404 -40.43 9.21 -19.06
N ALA A 405 -40.12 9.38 -20.35
CA ALA A 405 -38.95 8.84 -21.03
C ALA A 405 -37.82 9.87 -21.21
N LYS A 406 -37.96 11.09 -20.68
CA LYS A 406 -36.90 12.10 -20.74
C LYS A 406 -35.60 11.59 -20.09
N GLU A 407 -35.69 10.82 -19.01
CA GLU A 407 -34.53 10.21 -18.33
C GLU A 407 -33.95 8.98 -19.07
N ILE A 408 -34.70 8.36 -19.98
CA ILE A 408 -34.27 7.17 -20.75
C ILE A 408 -33.73 7.56 -22.13
N MET A 409 -34.32 8.57 -22.78
CA MET A 409 -33.88 9.09 -24.08
C MET A 409 -32.71 10.08 -23.96
N PHE A 410 -32.53 10.69 -22.79
CA PHE A 410 -31.37 11.49 -22.42
C PHE A 410 -30.83 10.96 -21.09
N PRO A 411 -30.14 9.79 -21.08
CA PRO A 411 -29.42 9.38 -19.88
C PRO A 411 -28.52 10.54 -19.47
N ALA A 412 -28.51 10.84 -18.17
CA ALA A 412 -27.67 11.89 -17.62
C ALA A 412 -26.26 11.70 -18.20
N SER A 413 -25.70 12.74 -18.82
CA SER A 413 -24.34 12.63 -19.35
C SER A 413 -23.42 12.15 -18.24
N THR A 414 -22.32 11.45 -18.55
CA THR A 414 -21.32 11.06 -17.55
C THR A 414 -20.97 12.24 -16.63
N HIS A 415 -20.92 13.45 -17.18
CA HIS A 415 -20.83 14.70 -16.41
C HIS A 415 -21.98 14.93 -15.42
N GLN A 416 -23.24 14.79 -15.83
CA GLN A 416 -24.39 14.95 -14.92
C GLN A 416 -24.46 13.87 -13.84
N LEU A 417 -24.04 12.64 -14.13
CA LEU A 417 -23.92 11.55 -13.14
C LEU A 417 -22.81 11.85 -12.12
N ILE A 418 -21.65 12.29 -12.58
CA ILE A 418 -20.53 12.71 -11.72
C ILE A 418 -20.93 13.91 -10.85
N GLU A 419 -21.58 14.94 -11.41
CA GLU A 419 -22.05 16.10 -10.65
C GLU A 419 -23.12 15.72 -9.61
N ARG A 420 -24.00 14.76 -9.94
CA ARG A 420 -24.97 14.23 -8.98
C ARG A 420 -24.28 13.45 -7.86
N GLN A 421 -23.33 12.57 -8.18
CA GLN A 421 -22.57 11.81 -7.19
C GLN A 421 -21.74 12.72 -6.28
N LEU A 422 -21.14 13.78 -6.83
CA LEU A 422 -20.44 14.82 -6.07
C LEU A 422 -21.35 15.57 -5.09
N ALA A 423 -22.57 15.90 -5.53
CA ALA A 423 -23.56 16.62 -4.71
C ALA A 423 -24.20 15.71 -3.64
N GLU A 424 -24.35 14.42 -3.92
CA GLU A 424 -25.03 13.45 -3.04
C GLU A 424 -24.06 12.66 -2.14
N ALA A 425 -22.74 12.74 -2.35
CA ALA A 425 -21.76 11.98 -1.56
C ALA A 425 -21.79 12.34 -0.07
N THR A 426 -21.99 11.32 0.76
CA THR A 426 -22.08 11.46 2.22
C THR A 426 -20.83 10.97 2.93
N LYS A 427 -19.92 10.27 2.23
CA LYS A 427 -18.68 9.72 2.76
C LYS A 427 -17.57 9.73 1.71
N ILE A 428 -16.46 10.35 2.06
CA ILE A 428 -15.30 10.51 1.18
C ILE A 428 -14.06 10.02 1.90
N ALA A 429 -13.29 9.11 1.30
CA ALA A 429 -12.00 8.70 1.83
C ALA A 429 -10.85 9.50 1.24
N ILE A 430 -9.78 9.65 2.02
CA ILE A 430 -8.53 10.24 1.56
C ILE A 430 -7.43 9.20 1.70
N LEU A 431 -6.80 8.85 0.58
CA LEU A 431 -5.67 7.92 0.58
C LEU A 431 -4.37 8.64 0.95
N PRO A 432 -3.38 7.90 1.50
CA PRO A 432 -2.02 8.44 1.60
C PRO A 432 -1.51 8.87 0.23
N PHE A 433 -0.66 9.90 0.20
CA PHE A 433 -0.06 10.33 -1.05
C PHE A 433 1.03 9.34 -1.45
N GLU A 434 0.98 8.84 -2.67
CA GLU A 434 1.99 7.92 -3.20
C GLU A 434 3.25 8.68 -3.59
N ASN A 435 4.40 8.23 -3.11
CA ASN A 435 5.68 8.76 -3.52
C ASN A 435 6.19 8.08 -4.80
N ILE A 436 6.23 8.82 -5.89
CA ILE A 436 6.74 8.33 -7.18
C ILE A 436 8.29 8.34 -7.21
N SER A 437 8.93 9.15 -6.37
CA SER A 437 10.39 9.35 -6.40
C SER A 437 11.20 8.34 -5.58
N GLY A 438 10.58 7.42 -4.85
CA GLY A 438 11.28 6.42 -4.02
C GLY A 438 11.93 6.94 -2.73
N ASP A 439 12.07 8.27 -2.55
CA ASP A 439 12.64 8.86 -1.32
C ASP A 439 11.72 8.70 -0.09
N PRO A 440 12.13 7.96 0.96
CA PRO A 440 11.31 7.77 2.18
C PRO A 440 10.87 9.08 2.86
N LEU A 441 11.66 10.15 2.80
CA LEU A 441 11.30 11.45 3.40
C LEU A 441 10.14 12.12 2.66
N ILE A 442 10.04 11.89 1.35
CA ILE A 442 8.92 12.38 0.53
C ILE A 442 7.65 11.61 0.86
N GLN A 443 7.75 10.30 1.11
CA GLN A 443 6.61 9.51 1.56
C GLN A 443 6.11 9.98 2.93
N ILE A 444 7.01 10.25 3.88
CA ILE A 444 6.64 10.79 5.21
C ILE A 444 5.93 12.14 5.05
N PHE A 445 6.49 13.04 4.24
CA PHE A 445 5.86 14.33 3.96
C PHE A 445 4.48 14.17 3.30
N GLY A 446 4.36 13.30 2.29
CA GLY A 446 3.10 13.03 1.60
C GLY A 446 2.03 12.47 2.54
N ASN A 447 2.40 11.59 3.46
CA ASN A 447 1.50 11.11 4.51
C ASN A 447 1.01 12.26 5.40
N GLY A 448 1.92 13.13 5.86
CA GLY A 448 1.57 14.29 6.68
C GLY A 448 0.64 15.27 5.96
N LEU A 449 0.89 15.49 4.67
CA LEU A 449 0.07 16.33 3.81
C LEU A 449 -1.34 15.75 3.64
N ALA A 450 -1.46 14.45 3.39
CA ALA A 450 -2.75 13.76 3.30
C ALA A 450 -3.56 13.88 4.60
N VAL A 451 -2.89 13.78 5.75
CA VAL A 451 -3.51 13.96 7.07
C VAL A 451 -4.03 15.37 7.28
N ASN A 452 -3.23 16.38 6.94
CA ASN A 452 -3.63 17.78 7.06
C ASN A 452 -4.77 18.11 6.08
N LEU A 453 -4.65 17.70 4.82
CA LEU A 453 -5.71 17.88 3.82
C LEU A 453 -7.02 17.24 4.29
N GLY A 454 -6.98 16.05 4.88
CA GLY A 454 -8.17 15.41 5.43
C GLY A 454 -8.81 16.15 6.59
N SER A 455 -8.00 16.79 7.42
CA SER A 455 -8.49 17.64 8.51
C SER A 455 -9.17 18.91 7.97
N ASP A 456 -8.60 19.51 6.93
CA ASP A 456 -9.17 20.68 6.26
C ASP A 456 -10.49 20.36 5.58
N LEU A 457 -10.53 19.28 4.79
CA LEU A 457 -11.75 18.82 4.11
C LEU A 457 -12.82 18.42 5.12
N ALA A 458 -12.46 17.79 6.23
CA ALA A 458 -13.41 17.48 7.30
C ALA A 458 -13.97 18.76 7.94
N ALA A 459 -13.17 19.81 8.10
CA ALA A 459 -13.64 21.10 8.60
C ALA A 459 -14.62 21.77 7.66
N ILE A 460 -14.37 21.72 6.36
CA ILE A 460 -15.25 22.30 5.33
C ILE A 460 -16.53 21.50 5.19
N ALA A 461 -16.43 20.17 5.10
CA ALA A 461 -17.57 19.26 5.01
C ALA A 461 -18.59 19.57 6.10
N ARG A 462 -18.13 19.75 7.35
CA ARG A 462 -18.98 20.08 8.52
C ARG A 462 -19.79 21.37 8.36
N GLN A 463 -19.30 22.38 7.65
CA GLN A 463 -20.02 23.63 7.47
C GLN A 463 -21.01 23.60 6.29
N GLN A 464 -20.83 22.67 5.34
CA GLN A 464 -21.63 22.59 4.11
C GLN A 464 -22.63 21.43 4.07
N GLY A 465 -22.44 20.40 4.90
CA GLY A 465 -23.32 19.23 4.95
C GLY A 465 -22.85 18.19 5.96
N ASN A 466 -23.49 17.02 5.98
CA ASN A 466 -23.11 15.91 6.86
C ASN A 466 -22.21 14.89 6.13
N THR A 467 -21.25 15.38 5.32
CA THR A 467 -20.32 14.51 4.60
C THR A 467 -19.19 14.09 5.54
N TRP A 468 -19.02 12.79 5.75
CA TRP A 468 -17.97 12.24 6.57
C TRP A 468 -16.68 12.06 5.75
N ILE A 469 -15.61 12.74 6.15
CA ILE A 469 -14.28 12.48 5.62
C ILE A 469 -13.66 11.35 6.42
N VAL A 470 -13.37 10.22 5.76
CA VAL A 470 -12.60 9.10 6.33
C VAL A 470 -11.12 9.47 6.27
N PRO A 471 -10.45 9.70 7.41
CA PRO A 471 -9.06 10.14 7.43
C PRO A 471 -8.11 9.10 6.86
N SER A 472 -7.01 9.57 6.25
CA SER A 472 -5.97 8.68 5.74
C SER A 472 -5.32 7.81 6.84
N THR A 473 -5.29 8.28 8.09
CA THR A 473 -4.78 7.53 9.26
C THR A 473 -5.62 6.31 9.63
N GLU A 474 -6.91 6.33 9.31
CA GLU A 474 -7.81 5.18 9.49
C GLU A 474 -7.48 4.09 8.45
N ILE A 475 -7.29 4.54 7.21
CA ILE A 475 -7.02 3.68 6.05
C ILE A 475 -5.60 3.08 6.12
N SER A 476 -4.63 3.83 6.65
CA SER A 476 -3.22 3.42 6.79
C SER A 476 -2.98 2.11 7.53
N ARG A 477 -3.95 1.71 8.35
CA ARG A 477 -3.90 0.53 9.21
C ARG A 477 -4.45 -0.72 8.52
N MET A 478 -4.95 -0.58 7.29
CA MET A 478 -5.38 -1.70 6.46
C MET A 478 -4.16 -2.46 5.92
N LYS A 479 -4.32 -3.78 5.75
CA LYS A 479 -3.28 -4.63 5.13
C LYS A 479 -3.15 -4.36 3.63
N GLU A 480 -4.28 -4.14 2.97
CA GLU A 480 -4.36 -3.83 1.54
C GLU A 480 -5.17 -2.54 1.35
N VAL A 481 -4.54 -1.54 0.74
CA VAL A 481 -5.17 -0.25 0.45
C VAL A 481 -5.41 -0.18 -1.06
N SER A 482 -6.66 -0.32 -1.46
CA SER A 482 -7.14 -0.07 -2.82
C SER A 482 -8.48 0.66 -2.74
N PRO A 483 -8.91 1.36 -3.80
CA PRO A 483 -10.22 2.01 -3.81
C PRO A 483 -11.34 1.08 -3.35
N LYS A 484 -11.37 -0.13 -3.91
CA LYS A 484 -12.36 -1.17 -3.58
C LYS A 484 -12.29 -1.61 -2.12
N THR A 485 -11.11 -1.95 -1.60
CA THR A 485 -10.99 -2.41 -0.19
C THR A 485 -11.36 -1.31 0.81
N VAL A 486 -11.13 -0.05 0.46
CA VAL A 486 -11.53 1.11 1.29
C VAL A 486 -13.04 1.32 1.23
N ALA A 487 -13.66 1.24 0.05
CA ALA A 487 -15.11 1.29 -0.12
C ALA A 487 -15.81 0.13 0.58
N ASP A 488 -15.33 -1.10 0.44
CA ASP A 488 -15.89 -2.27 1.13
C ASP A 488 -15.84 -2.12 2.67
N LYS A 489 -14.78 -1.47 3.20
CA LYS A 489 -14.58 -1.34 4.65
C LYS A 489 -15.26 -0.12 5.28
N TYR A 490 -15.40 0.98 4.56
CA TYR A 490 -15.93 2.24 5.10
C TYR A 490 -17.22 2.69 4.43
N GLY A 491 -17.64 2.02 3.35
CA GLY A 491 -18.80 2.36 2.54
C GLY A 491 -18.69 3.73 1.90
N VAL A 492 -17.48 4.13 1.49
CA VAL A 492 -17.22 5.45 0.89
C VAL A 492 -17.70 5.49 -0.55
N GLU A 493 -18.35 6.60 -0.94
CA GLU A 493 -18.82 6.78 -2.32
C GLU A 493 -17.75 7.40 -3.21
N LEU A 494 -16.85 8.19 -2.63
CA LEU A 494 -15.76 8.86 -3.33
C LEU A 494 -14.42 8.68 -2.61
N ILE A 495 -13.34 8.69 -3.37
CA ILE A 495 -11.98 8.55 -2.86
C ILE A 495 -11.09 9.62 -3.48
N LEU A 496 -10.49 10.46 -2.65
CA LEU A 496 -9.44 11.39 -3.06
C LEU A 496 -8.08 10.72 -2.84
N SER A 497 -7.34 10.52 -3.91
CA SER A 497 -5.95 10.05 -3.86
C SER A 497 -4.99 11.13 -4.37
N GLY A 498 -3.74 11.03 -3.94
CA GLY A 498 -2.69 11.94 -4.36
C GLY A 498 -1.42 11.17 -4.68
N SER A 499 -0.61 11.68 -5.60
CA SER A 499 0.75 11.22 -5.82
C SER A 499 1.70 12.40 -5.88
N MET A 500 2.92 12.24 -5.40
CA MET A 500 3.92 13.29 -5.34
C MET A 500 5.25 12.81 -5.92
N GLN A 501 5.85 13.66 -6.76
CA GLN A 501 7.15 13.43 -7.39
C GLN A 501 8.08 14.62 -7.12
N HIS A 502 9.31 14.33 -6.74
CA HIS A 502 10.39 15.30 -6.61
C HIS A 502 10.94 15.73 -7.96
N MET A 503 11.11 17.04 -8.15
CA MET A 503 11.68 17.66 -9.34
C MET A 503 12.65 18.77 -8.92
N GLY A 504 13.72 18.41 -8.22
CA GLY A 504 14.73 19.35 -7.73
C GLY A 504 14.15 20.37 -6.73
N SER A 505 14.05 21.64 -7.13
CA SER A 505 13.47 22.70 -6.28
C SER A 505 11.93 22.69 -6.24
N THR A 506 11.28 21.81 -6.99
CA THR A 506 9.83 21.71 -7.06
C THR A 506 9.34 20.29 -6.81
N ARG A 507 8.04 20.15 -6.54
CA ARG A 507 7.37 18.85 -6.42
C ARG A 507 6.12 18.88 -7.29
N LEU A 508 5.97 17.88 -8.15
CA LEU A 508 4.74 17.65 -8.89
C LEU A 508 3.78 16.87 -8.00
N VAL A 509 2.58 17.39 -7.82
CA VAL A 509 1.48 16.73 -7.12
C VAL A 509 0.36 16.47 -8.12
N VAL A 510 -0.14 15.24 -8.14
CA VAL A 510 -1.31 14.84 -8.92
C VAL A 510 -2.39 14.43 -7.95
N LEU A 511 -3.58 14.99 -8.06
CA LEU A 511 -4.74 14.61 -7.25
C LEU A 511 -5.78 13.95 -8.15
N ASN A 512 -6.29 12.81 -7.71
CA ASN A 512 -7.34 12.07 -8.41
C ASN A 512 -8.56 11.92 -7.51
N LEU A 513 -9.73 12.17 -8.08
CA LEU A 513 -11.00 11.81 -7.48
C LEU A 513 -11.49 10.53 -8.15
N LEU A 514 -11.70 9.49 -7.36
CA LEU A 514 -12.12 8.16 -7.81
C LEU A 514 -13.51 7.84 -7.27
N ASP A 515 -14.25 7.04 -8.03
CA ASP A 515 -15.43 6.34 -7.57
C ASP A 515 -15.03 5.25 -6.56
N GLY A 516 -15.69 5.21 -5.41
CA GLY A 516 -15.34 4.27 -4.34
C GLY A 516 -15.53 2.79 -4.72
N GLU A 517 -16.63 2.46 -5.40
CA GLU A 517 -17.02 1.08 -5.68
C GLU A 517 -16.24 0.48 -6.84
N THR A 518 -16.10 1.24 -7.93
CA THR A 518 -15.45 0.81 -9.16
C THR A 518 -13.97 1.12 -9.21
N GLY A 519 -13.50 2.09 -8.41
CA GLY A 519 -12.16 2.64 -8.50
C GLY A 519 -11.91 3.51 -9.74
N GLN A 520 -12.95 3.79 -10.53
CA GLN A 520 -12.84 4.59 -11.75
C GLN A 520 -12.45 6.04 -11.43
N GLN A 521 -11.48 6.58 -12.17
CA GLN A 521 -11.12 7.99 -12.07
C GLN A 521 -12.23 8.89 -12.64
N LEU A 522 -12.76 9.78 -11.80
CA LEU A 522 -13.82 10.73 -12.14
C LEU A 522 -13.25 12.08 -12.58
N LYS A 523 -12.30 12.63 -11.82
CA LYS A 523 -11.63 13.91 -12.10
C LYS A 523 -10.15 13.82 -11.68
N THR A 524 -9.29 14.61 -12.33
CA THR A 524 -7.85 14.72 -11.99
C THR A 524 -7.37 16.16 -12.16
N THR A 525 -6.34 16.53 -11.40
CA THR A 525 -5.67 17.83 -11.50
C THR A 525 -4.19 17.67 -11.14
N GLU A 526 -3.34 18.47 -11.77
CA GLU A 526 -1.89 18.46 -11.58
C GLU A 526 -1.43 19.85 -11.14
N LEU A 527 -0.53 19.90 -10.17
CA LEU A 527 0.04 21.15 -9.69
C LEU A 527 1.51 21.00 -9.29
N ILE A 528 2.27 22.07 -9.49
CA ILE A 528 3.69 22.14 -9.14
C ILE A 528 3.84 23.04 -7.92
N ILE A 529 4.36 22.50 -6.83
CA ILE A 529 4.66 23.24 -5.60
C ILE A 529 6.17 23.48 -5.50
N LYS A 530 6.58 24.66 -5.03
CA LYS A 530 8.00 24.89 -4.74
C LYS A 530 8.38 24.30 -3.38
N ALA A 531 9.62 23.82 -3.27
CA ALA A 531 10.13 23.19 -2.05
C ALA A 531 10.35 24.18 -0.89
N ASP A 532 10.38 25.47 -1.16
CA ASP A 532 10.57 26.59 -0.22
C ASP A 532 9.29 27.40 0.07
N GLU A 533 8.16 27.04 -0.56
CA GLU A 533 6.84 27.66 -0.38
C GLU A 533 5.78 26.57 -0.05
N LEU A 534 6.09 25.66 0.88
CA LEU A 534 5.29 24.47 1.16
C LEU A 534 3.93 24.78 1.80
N PHE A 535 3.80 25.83 2.61
CA PHE A 535 2.50 26.22 3.17
C PHE A 535 1.56 26.72 2.06
N ASP A 536 2.07 27.56 1.17
CA ASP A 536 1.30 28.05 0.02
C ASP A 536 1.01 26.91 -0.97
N GLY A 537 1.94 25.97 -1.14
CA GLY A 537 1.72 24.71 -1.86
C GLY A 537 0.59 23.88 -1.28
N HIS A 538 0.53 23.70 0.06
CA HIS A 538 -0.60 23.04 0.72
C HIS A 538 -1.92 23.76 0.44
N ASN A 539 -1.94 25.09 0.51
CA ASN A 539 -3.14 25.88 0.22
C ASN A 539 -3.64 25.65 -1.21
N GLN A 540 -2.74 25.53 -2.18
CA GLN A 540 -3.07 25.20 -3.56
C GLN A 540 -3.64 23.78 -3.68
N ILE A 541 -3.01 22.79 -3.02
CA ILE A 541 -3.48 21.40 -2.99
C ILE A 541 -4.90 21.31 -2.42
N ARG A 542 -5.18 22.05 -1.35
CA ARG A 542 -6.53 22.14 -0.78
C ARG A 542 -7.52 22.77 -1.75
N ALA A 543 -7.16 23.87 -2.40
CA ALA A 543 -8.03 24.52 -3.38
C ALA A 543 -8.37 23.60 -4.54
N GLU A 544 -7.39 22.87 -5.07
CA GLU A 544 -7.56 21.89 -6.14
C GLU A 544 -8.40 20.69 -5.69
N ALA A 545 -8.17 20.16 -4.48
CA ALA A 545 -9.00 19.09 -3.91
C ALA A 545 -10.48 19.52 -3.80
N LEU A 546 -10.74 20.75 -3.38
CA LEU A 546 -12.09 21.31 -3.29
C LEU A 546 -12.72 21.50 -4.67
N ASN A 547 -11.93 21.93 -5.66
CA ASN A 547 -12.38 22.05 -7.04
C ASN A 547 -12.80 20.67 -7.61
N LEU A 548 -12.01 19.63 -7.35
CA LEU A 548 -12.38 18.24 -7.72
C LEU A 548 -13.72 17.83 -7.07
N LEU A 549 -13.91 18.19 -5.80
CA LEU A 549 -15.15 17.91 -5.05
C LEU A 549 -16.33 18.84 -5.40
N GLY A 550 -16.11 19.90 -6.16
CA GLY A 550 -17.12 20.94 -6.40
C GLY A 550 -17.50 21.71 -5.13
N TRP A 551 -16.63 21.76 -4.12
CA TRP A 551 -16.87 22.42 -2.84
C TRP A 551 -16.29 23.83 -2.84
N SER A 552 -16.94 24.73 -2.09
CA SER A 552 -16.41 26.08 -1.84
C SER A 552 -15.73 26.15 -0.46
N VAL A 553 -14.89 27.14 -0.19
CA VAL A 553 -14.40 27.38 1.18
C VAL A 553 -15.31 28.41 1.85
N PRO A 554 -15.96 28.09 2.98
CA PRO A 554 -16.66 29.08 3.78
C PRO A 554 -15.72 30.21 4.25
N LEU A 555 -16.21 31.45 4.25
CA LEU A 555 -15.39 32.64 4.53
C LEU A 555 -14.67 32.58 5.90
N GLU A 556 -15.34 32.02 6.91
CA GLU A 556 -14.79 31.85 8.26
C GLU A 556 -13.57 30.91 8.26
N LEU A 557 -13.62 29.82 7.49
CA LEU A 557 -12.53 28.85 7.39
C LEU A 557 -11.35 29.39 6.59
N THR A 558 -11.60 30.23 5.57
CA THR A 558 -10.52 30.88 4.82
C THR A 558 -9.61 31.69 5.74
N GLN A 559 -10.19 32.49 6.65
CA GLN A 559 -9.43 33.28 7.61
C GLN A 559 -8.71 32.38 8.62
N LYS A 560 -9.38 31.33 9.09
CA LYS A 560 -8.79 30.37 10.01
C LYS A 560 -7.56 29.69 9.42
N PHE A 561 -7.67 29.14 8.21
CA PHE A 561 -6.56 28.44 7.56
C PHE A 561 -5.39 29.38 7.28
N GLN A 562 -5.63 30.65 6.94
CA GLN A 562 -4.56 31.63 6.78
C GLN A 562 -3.89 32.00 8.10
N ALA A 563 -4.63 32.01 9.21
CA ALA A 563 -4.07 32.26 10.54
C ALA A 563 -3.17 31.11 11.04
N GLU A 564 -3.28 29.92 10.47
CA GLU A 564 -2.43 28.75 10.78
C GLU A 564 -1.06 28.81 10.06
N ARG A 565 -0.78 29.86 9.28
CA ARG A 565 0.50 30.05 8.59
C ARG A 565 1.64 30.30 9.58
N PRO A 566 2.72 29.49 9.57
CA PRO A 566 3.92 29.80 10.35
C PRO A 566 4.69 30.97 9.74
N GLN A 567 5.51 31.64 10.54
CA GLN A 567 6.39 32.72 10.10
C GLN A 567 7.46 32.23 9.12
N LEU A 568 7.92 30.99 9.31
CA LEU A 568 8.94 30.35 8.48
C LEU A 568 8.39 29.07 7.85
N ASP A 569 8.53 28.95 6.53
CA ASP A 569 8.09 27.76 5.79
C ASP A 569 8.82 26.47 6.23
N GLY A 570 10.07 26.61 6.69
CA GLY A 570 10.82 25.51 7.31
C GLY A 570 10.12 24.90 8.53
N ALA A 571 9.46 25.71 9.36
CA ALA A 571 8.68 25.20 10.49
C ALA A 571 7.45 24.41 10.01
N TYR A 572 6.82 24.84 8.90
CA TYR A 572 5.74 24.09 8.28
C TYR A 572 6.20 22.72 7.78
N LYS A 573 7.35 22.67 7.10
CA LYS A 573 7.95 21.42 6.61
C LYS A 573 8.11 20.39 7.72
N GLU A 574 8.73 20.79 8.83
CA GLU A 574 8.96 19.93 9.98
C GLU A 574 7.65 19.51 10.65
N TYR A 575 6.68 20.40 10.77
CA TYR A 575 5.35 20.05 11.27
C TYR A 575 4.66 18.99 10.41
N VAL A 576 4.67 19.14 9.09
CA VAL A 576 4.08 18.16 8.17
C VAL A 576 4.81 16.81 8.29
N GLN A 577 6.14 16.81 8.43
CA GLN A 577 6.89 15.58 8.70
C GLN A 577 6.50 14.94 10.03
N GLY A 578 6.32 15.72 11.09
CA GLY A 578 5.83 15.25 12.38
C GLY A 578 4.46 14.58 12.27
N ARG A 579 3.52 15.19 11.54
CA ARG A 579 2.21 14.58 11.23
C ARG A 579 2.36 13.31 10.39
N GLY A 580 3.32 13.29 9.47
CA GLY A 580 3.69 12.14 8.64
C GLY A 580 4.22 10.95 9.43
N TYR A 581 5.01 11.18 10.47
CA TYR A 581 5.44 10.12 11.39
C TYR A 581 4.30 9.63 12.28
N LEU A 582 3.42 10.54 12.75
CA LEU A 582 2.23 10.16 13.52
C LEU A 582 1.21 9.35 12.71
N TYR A 583 1.23 9.45 11.38
CA TYR A 583 0.39 8.66 10.46
C TYR A 583 0.42 7.15 10.76
N ARG A 584 1.61 6.63 11.11
CA ARG A 584 1.85 5.26 11.55
C ARG A 584 2.68 5.25 12.84
N TYR A 585 2.17 5.90 13.88
CA TYR A 585 2.83 5.95 15.19
C TYR A 585 3.07 4.57 15.82
N ASP A 586 2.37 3.54 15.34
CA ASP A 586 2.53 2.16 15.76
C ASP A 586 3.90 1.58 15.35
N GLN A 587 4.50 2.07 14.27
CA GLN A 587 5.81 1.64 13.79
C GLN A 587 6.94 2.08 14.73
N ALA A 588 8.00 1.27 14.78
CA ALA A 588 9.17 1.56 15.59
C ALA A 588 9.84 2.87 15.15
N GLY A 589 10.30 3.68 16.10
CA GLY A 589 10.98 4.95 15.83
C GLY A 589 10.07 6.13 15.47
N ASN A 590 8.89 5.92 14.89
CA ASN A 590 8.02 7.00 14.41
C ASN A 590 7.60 8.00 15.49
N LEU A 591 7.27 7.56 16.70
CA LEU A 591 6.93 8.49 17.79
C LEU A 591 8.11 9.40 18.18
N ASN A 592 9.33 8.89 18.18
CA ASN A 592 10.53 9.69 18.48
C ASN A 592 10.84 10.66 17.34
N ASN A 593 10.67 10.21 16.09
CA ASN A 593 10.86 11.08 14.93
C ASN A 593 9.81 12.19 14.86
N ALA A 594 8.55 11.87 15.16
CA ALA A 594 7.47 12.86 15.27
C ALA A 594 7.80 13.93 16.33
N MET A 595 8.21 13.48 17.52
CA MET A 595 8.61 14.36 18.63
C MET A 595 9.74 15.29 18.19
N ASN A 596 10.79 14.75 17.58
CA ASN A 596 11.91 15.55 17.07
C ASN A 596 11.45 16.59 16.03
N SER A 597 10.66 16.19 15.04
CA SER A 597 10.15 17.10 14.02
C SER A 597 9.28 18.23 14.60
N PHE A 598 8.39 17.94 15.55
CA PHE A 598 7.62 19.00 16.21
C PHE A 598 8.50 19.93 17.06
N GLN A 599 9.49 19.39 17.76
CA GLN A 599 10.46 20.18 18.52
C GLN A 599 11.28 21.10 17.62
N THR A 600 11.70 20.60 16.46
CA THR A 600 12.41 21.39 15.44
C THR A 600 11.50 22.47 14.85
N ALA A 601 10.24 22.16 14.55
CA ALA A 601 9.27 23.15 14.09
C ALA A 601 9.09 24.29 15.12
N ILE A 602 8.96 23.96 16.41
CA ILE A 602 8.87 24.93 17.51
C ILE A 602 10.17 25.75 17.66
N THR A 603 11.33 25.12 17.47
CA THR A 603 12.63 25.81 17.55
C THR A 603 12.79 26.82 16.41
N MET A 604 12.27 26.49 15.22
CA MET A 604 12.27 27.39 14.07
C MET A 604 11.26 28.52 14.24
N ASP A 605 10.05 28.21 14.69
CA ASP A 605 8.99 29.18 14.96
C ASP A 605 8.28 28.88 16.29
N ALA A 606 8.70 29.59 17.33
CA ALA A 606 8.15 29.43 18.68
C ALA A 606 6.69 29.88 18.81
N GLN A 607 6.13 30.58 17.82
CA GLN A 607 4.73 30.98 17.80
C GLN A 607 3.83 29.98 17.04
N TYR A 608 4.40 28.90 16.50
CA TYR A 608 3.65 27.95 15.69
C TYR A 608 2.85 26.95 16.54
N GLU A 609 1.64 27.36 16.93
CA GLU A 609 0.76 26.62 17.86
C GLU A 609 0.45 25.17 17.45
N SER A 610 0.32 24.88 16.15
CA SER A 610 0.01 23.53 15.67
C SER A 610 1.11 22.52 16.01
N ALA A 611 2.37 22.96 16.07
CA ALA A 611 3.48 22.10 16.44
C ALA A 611 3.43 21.69 17.92
N TYR A 612 2.98 22.58 18.82
CA TYR A 612 2.76 22.24 20.23
C TYR A 612 1.62 21.24 20.42
N VAL A 613 0.53 21.36 19.65
CA VAL A 613 -0.56 20.38 19.64
C VAL A 613 -0.02 19.01 19.21
N GLY A 614 0.71 18.95 18.09
CA GLY A 614 1.33 17.71 17.60
C GLY A 614 2.32 17.10 18.59
N LEU A 615 3.09 17.92 19.30
CA LEU A 615 4.01 17.47 20.35
C LEU A 615 3.25 16.87 21.54
N ALA A 616 2.20 17.53 22.03
CA ALA A 616 1.36 17.02 23.11
C ALA A 616 0.67 15.69 22.73
N GLU A 617 0.15 15.58 21.51
CA GLU A 617 -0.40 14.32 20.97
C GLU A 617 0.67 13.22 20.87
N THR A 618 1.91 13.57 20.50
CA THR A 618 3.02 12.62 20.44
C THR A 618 3.37 12.09 21.82
N HIS A 619 3.48 12.98 22.82
CA HIS A 619 3.68 12.60 24.21
C HIS A 619 2.54 11.71 24.74
N PHE A 620 1.29 12.03 24.38
CA PHE A 620 0.14 11.20 24.73
C PHE A 620 0.22 9.79 24.13
N ASN A 621 0.64 9.66 22.87
CA ASN A 621 0.82 8.36 22.22
C ASN A 621 2.01 7.58 22.80
N LEU A 622 3.12 8.26 23.14
CA LEU A 622 4.25 7.68 23.86
C LEU A 622 3.80 7.12 25.22
N PHE A 623 3.10 7.92 26.02
CA PHE A 623 2.49 7.48 27.28
C PHE A 623 1.56 6.28 27.07
N THR A 624 0.71 6.33 26.05
CA THR A 624 -0.24 5.24 25.78
C THR A 624 0.47 3.93 25.46
N LYS A 625 1.61 3.99 24.77
CA LYS A 625 2.45 2.84 24.39
C LYS A 625 3.32 2.33 25.53
N THR A 626 3.99 3.21 26.27
CA THR A 626 5.00 2.85 27.27
C THR A 626 4.47 2.78 28.69
N LYS A 627 3.35 3.45 28.98
CA LYS A 627 2.82 3.69 30.33
C LYS A 627 3.82 4.38 31.26
N ASP A 628 4.78 5.10 30.70
CA ASP A 628 5.75 5.87 31.48
C ASP A 628 5.20 7.27 31.77
N SER A 629 5.07 7.59 33.06
CA SER A 629 4.49 8.86 33.54
C SER A 629 5.26 10.08 33.05
N GLN A 630 6.55 9.96 32.71
CA GLN A 630 7.34 11.09 32.20
C GLN A 630 6.69 11.70 30.94
N TRP A 631 6.08 10.88 30.09
CA TRP A 631 5.43 11.35 28.87
C TRP A 631 4.10 12.05 29.15
N LEU A 632 3.41 11.65 30.23
CA LEU A 632 2.21 12.36 30.66
C LEU A 632 2.56 13.73 31.25
N ASP A 633 3.69 13.86 31.92
CA ASP A 633 4.20 15.15 32.41
C ASP A 633 4.71 16.03 31.26
N ALA A 634 5.43 15.46 30.28
CA ALA A 634 5.85 16.16 29.07
C ALA A 634 4.65 16.62 28.21
N MET A 635 3.56 15.84 28.17
CA MET A 635 2.30 16.27 27.55
C MET A 635 1.74 17.52 28.25
N VAL A 636 1.72 17.54 29.59
CA VAL A 636 1.25 18.71 30.36
C VAL A 636 2.14 19.92 30.13
N GLU A 637 3.46 19.74 30.09
CA GLU A 637 4.40 20.83 29.76
C GLU A 637 4.13 21.40 28.36
N SER A 638 3.91 20.53 27.36
CA SER A 638 3.58 20.95 26.00
C SER A 638 2.28 21.75 25.93
N ILE A 639 1.27 21.35 26.72
CA ILE A 639 0.00 22.07 26.84
C ILE A 639 0.19 23.43 27.52
N ASP A 640 1.02 23.52 28.56
CA ASP A 640 1.27 24.77 29.26
C ASP A 640 2.06 25.76 28.39
N LEU A 641 3.00 25.27 27.58
CA LEU A 641 3.66 26.09 26.55
C LEU A 641 2.67 26.58 25.50
N LEU A 642 1.76 25.71 25.02
CA LEU A 642 0.69 26.11 24.09
C LEU A 642 -0.20 27.21 24.67
N LYS A 643 -0.54 27.16 25.97
CA LYS A 643 -1.33 28.22 26.63
C LYS A 643 -0.59 29.56 26.65
N VAL A 644 0.73 29.56 26.77
CA VAL A 644 1.55 30.78 26.71
C VAL A 644 1.54 31.38 25.31
N VAL A 645 1.66 30.54 24.28
CA VAL A 645 1.65 30.95 22.87
C VAL A 645 0.27 31.46 22.45
N ASN A 646 -0.77 30.65 22.68
CA ASN A 646 -2.15 31.02 22.38
C ASN A 646 -3.13 30.44 23.43
N PRO A 647 -3.54 31.23 24.43
CA PRO A 647 -4.47 30.77 25.47
C PRO A 647 -5.89 30.49 24.96
N LYS A 648 -6.21 30.84 23.71
CA LYS A 648 -7.52 30.61 23.09
C LYS A 648 -7.51 29.43 22.11
N ASN A 649 -6.41 28.68 22.02
CA ASN A 649 -6.36 27.53 21.13
C ASN A 649 -7.39 26.46 21.56
N THR A 650 -8.20 26.01 20.60
CA THR A 650 -9.37 25.15 20.87
C THR A 650 -9.02 23.74 21.33
N PHE A 651 -7.77 23.30 21.19
CA PHE A 651 -7.31 21.97 21.62
C PHE A 651 -6.83 21.93 23.07
N ILE A 652 -6.61 23.08 23.73
CA ILE A 652 -6.09 23.14 25.10
C ILE A 652 -7.02 22.38 26.06
N ASP A 653 -8.33 22.60 25.97
CA ASP A 653 -9.30 21.97 26.86
C ASP A 653 -9.36 20.45 26.62
N TYR A 654 -9.36 20.01 25.37
CA TYR A 654 -9.35 18.58 25.01
C TYR A 654 -8.09 17.88 25.53
N LEU A 655 -6.91 18.40 25.22
CA LEU A 655 -5.64 17.80 25.65
C LEU A 655 -5.50 17.81 27.17
N SER A 656 -5.94 18.90 27.83
CA SER A 656 -5.97 18.97 29.30
C SER A 656 -6.95 17.95 29.88
N ALA A 657 -8.08 17.69 29.22
CA ALA A 657 -9.06 16.69 29.63
C ALA A 657 -8.50 15.27 29.51
N GLU A 658 -7.83 14.94 28.41
CA GLU A 658 -7.12 13.66 28.26
C GLU A 658 -6.07 13.46 29.36
N ALA A 659 -5.25 14.48 29.63
CA ALA A 659 -4.26 14.43 30.69
C ALA A 659 -4.89 14.22 32.07
N ALA A 660 -5.96 14.96 32.39
CA ALA A 660 -6.72 14.80 33.64
C ALA A 660 -7.34 13.40 33.76
N LEU A 661 -7.93 12.89 32.68
CA LEU A 661 -8.51 11.55 32.63
C LEU A 661 -7.45 10.47 32.91
N LYS A 662 -6.24 10.59 32.34
CA LYS A 662 -5.16 9.61 32.60
C LYS A 662 -4.54 9.72 33.98
N LYS A 663 -4.56 10.91 34.61
CA LYS A 663 -4.09 11.14 35.99
C LYS A 663 -5.11 10.75 37.07
N GLY A 664 -6.32 10.32 36.68
CA GLY A 664 -7.37 9.95 37.64
C GLY A 664 -8.20 11.14 38.17
N ASP A 665 -8.06 12.34 37.59
CA ASP A 665 -8.84 13.53 37.96
C ASP A 665 -10.09 13.64 37.06
N TYR A 666 -11.02 12.71 37.28
CA TYR A 666 -12.17 12.50 36.40
C TYR A 666 -13.16 13.69 36.42
N GLU A 667 -13.36 14.35 37.56
CA GLU A 667 -14.21 15.54 37.66
C GLU A 667 -13.66 16.72 36.87
N LYS A 668 -12.34 16.93 36.91
CA LYS A 668 -11.69 17.94 36.07
C LYS A 668 -11.78 17.56 34.60
N ALA A 669 -11.58 16.29 34.26
CA ALA A 669 -11.73 15.80 32.90
C ALA A 669 -13.13 16.09 32.33
N VAL A 670 -14.20 15.81 33.08
CA VAL A 670 -15.60 16.14 32.68
C VAL A 670 -15.75 17.62 32.35
N LYS A 671 -15.27 18.51 33.24
CA LYS A 671 -15.38 19.97 33.03
C LYS A 671 -14.67 20.42 31.75
N LEU A 672 -13.46 19.89 31.53
CA LEU A 672 -12.64 20.24 30.38
C LEU A 672 -13.19 19.66 29.07
N TYR A 673 -13.67 18.41 29.06
CA TYR A 673 -14.34 17.86 27.88
C TYR A 673 -15.61 18.63 27.53
N LEU A 674 -16.43 19.02 28.52
CA LEU A 674 -17.61 19.87 28.26
C LEU A 674 -17.21 21.23 27.65
N ALA A 675 -16.14 21.86 28.14
CA ALA A 675 -15.61 23.09 27.56
C ALA A 675 -15.13 22.88 26.11
N SER A 676 -14.40 21.78 25.85
CA SER A 676 -13.95 21.43 24.51
C SER A 676 -15.11 21.15 23.55
N ILE A 677 -16.11 20.38 23.97
CA ILE A 677 -17.31 20.06 23.17
C ILE A 677 -18.14 21.32 22.90
N SER A 678 -18.16 22.30 23.82
CA SER A 678 -18.85 23.57 23.59
C SER A 678 -18.22 24.39 22.45
N GLN A 679 -16.90 24.25 22.25
CA GLN A 679 -16.16 24.90 21.16
C GLN A 679 -16.19 24.07 19.86
N ASN A 680 -16.15 22.75 19.98
CA ASN A 680 -16.21 21.82 18.86
C ASN A 680 -17.10 20.61 19.20
N PRO A 681 -18.42 20.71 18.96
CA PRO A 681 -19.35 19.63 19.25
C PRO A 681 -19.07 18.35 18.47
N TRP A 682 -18.26 18.41 17.41
CA TRP A 682 -17.98 17.31 16.49
C TRP A 682 -16.66 16.59 16.80
N LEU A 683 -15.95 16.97 17.87
CA LEU A 683 -14.76 16.26 18.31
C LEU A 683 -15.17 14.95 19.00
N MET A 684 -15.32 13.88 18.21
CA MET A 684 -15.79 12.57 18.69
C MET A 684 -14.94 12.01 19.83
N ASP A 685 -13.63 12.23 19.78
CA ASP A 685 -12.72 11.80 20.85
C ASP A 685 -13.01 12.51 22.18
N ALA A 686 -13.39 13.79 22.16
CA ALA A 686 -13.82 14.50 23.36
C ALA A 686 -15.15 13.98 23.90
N GLN A 687 -16.09 13.59 23.04
CA GLN A 687 -17.35 12.97 23.47
C GLN A 687 -17.13 11.58 24.08
N ILE A 688 -16.29 10.75 23.46
CA ILE A 688 -15.89 9.43 23.98
C ILE A 688 -15.15 9.60 25.32
N GLY A 689 -14.25 10.59 25.41
CA GLY A 689 -13.54 10.96 26.63
C GLY A 689 -14.47 11.41 27.74
N LEU A 690 -15.46 12.26 27.45
CA LEU A 690 -16.50 12.70 28.40
C LEU A 690 -17.32 11.52 28.92
N ALA A 691 -17.79 10.65 28.02
CA ALA A 691 -18.55 9.46 28.41
C ALA A 691 -17.70 8.52 29.28
N SER A 692 -16.42 8.37 28.95
CA SER A 692 -15.47 7.60 29.76
C SER A 692 -15.23 8.21 31.14
N ALA A 693 -15.12 9.55 31.23
CA ALA A 693 -14.96 10.25 32.49
C ALA A 693 -16.22 10.10 33.38
N TYR A 694 -17.42 10.24 32.82
CA TYR A 694 -18.66 9.96 33.54
C TYR A 694 -18.75 8.51 34.01
N HIS A 695 -18.36 7.55 33.16
CA HIS A 695 -18.34 6.14 33.53
C HIS A 695 -17.38 5.88 34.70
N LYS A 696 -16.19 6.49 34.68
CA LYS A 696 -15.20 6.40 35.77
C LYS A 696 -15.68 7.04 37.08
N LEU A 697 -16.54 8.05 37.02
CA LEU A 697 -17.23 8.63 38.18
C LEU A 697 -18.43 7.80 38.67
N GLY A 698 -18.78 6.72 37.97
CA GLY A 698 -19.99 5.93 38.27
C GLY A 698 -21.30 6.58 37.80
N ASP A 699 -21.24 7.67 37.03
CA ASP A 699 -22.41 8.32 36.43
C ASP A 699 -22.82 7.61 35.13
N ILE A 700 -23.34 6.39 35.29
CA ILE A 700 -23.69 5.49 34.19
C ILE A 700 -24.72 6.14 33.25
N LYS A 701 -25.65 6.92 33.81
CA LYS A 701 -26.73 7.54 33.05
C LYS A 701 -26.20 8.60 32.09
N ASN A 702 -25.36 9.53 32.57
CA ASN A 702 -24.80 10.55 31.70
C ASN A 702 -23.78 9.96 30.72
N ALA A 703 -23.02 8.94 31.12
CA ALA A 703 -22.14 8.21 30.21
C ALA A 703 -22.91 7.60 29.02
N GLU A 704 -24.03 6.92 29.28
CA GLU A 704 -24.87 6.35 28.21
C GLU A 704 -25.44 7.43 27.30
N LEU A 705 -25.95 8.54 27.85
CA LEU A 705 -26.51 9.64 27.07
C LEU A 705 -25.48 10.24 26.10
N VAL A 706 -24.27 10.51 26.59
CA VAL A 706 -23.19 11.05 25.74
C VAL A 706 -22.82 10.08 24.63
N TYR A 707 -22.68 8.78 24.91
CA TYR A 707 -22.41 7.80 23.86
C TYR A 707 -23.54 7.68 22.83
N LEU A 708 -24.80 7.75 23.27
CA LEU A 708 -25.94 7.69 22.36
C LEU A 708 -25.99 8.93 21.45
N ASP A 709 -25.68 10.11 21.98
CA ASP A 709 -25.63 11.33 21.18
C ASP A 709 -24.45 11.31 20.20
N ALA A 710 -23.29 10.82 20.63
CA ALA A 710 -22.15 10.56 19.74
C ALA A 710 -22.52 9.57 18.62
N SER A 711 -23.25 8.50 18.96
CA SER A 711 -23.70 7.48 17.99
C SER A 711 -24.74 8.02 17.02
N LYS A 712 -25.61 8.95 17.44
CA LYS A 712 -26.52 9.64 16.52
C LYS A 712 -25.78 10.59 15.59
N ALA A 713 -24.80 11.32 16.10
CA ALA A 713 -24.00 12.27 15.32
C ALA A 713 -23.10 11.55 14.30
N ALA A 714 -22.57 10.38 14.65
CA ALA A 714 -21.66 9.61 13.81
C ALA A 714 -22.02 8.11 13.81
N PRO A 715 -23.14 7.70 13.16
CA PRO A 715 -23.71 6.36 13.28
C PRO A 715 -22.83 5.23 12.75
N ASN A 716 -21.85 5.53 11.90
CA ASN A 716 -20.92 4.56 11.33
C ASN A 716 -19.48 4.76 11.82
N ASN A 717 -19.25 5.64 12.80
CA ASN A 717 -17.93 5.80 13.39
C ASN A 717 -17.62 4.58 14.26
N TRP A 718 -16.64 3.78 13.82
CA TRP A 718 -16.29 2.53 14.49
C TRP A 718 -15.82 2.76 15.94
N ASN A 719 -15.12 3.87 16.22
CA ASN A 719 -14.60 4.16 17.55
C ASN A 719 -15.76 4.41 18.53
N VAL A 720 -16.78 5.16 18.10
CA VAL A 720 -18.01 5.36 18.89
C VAL A 720 -18.74 4.03 19.11
N ILE A 721 -18.92 3.21 18.07
CA ILE A 721 -19.60 1.90 18.14
C ILE A 721 -18.88 0.96 19.12
N VAL A 722 -17.54 0.88 19.02
CA VAL A 722 -16.73 0.04 19.92
C VAL A 722 -16.88 0.50 21.36
N ASN A 723 -16.71 1.78 21.65
CA ASN A 723 -16.73 2.28 23.02
C ASN A 723 -18.12 2.17 23.66
N LEU A 724 -19.19 2.40 22.90
CA LEU A 724 -20.56 2.15 23.37
C LEU A 724 -20.81 0.67 23.63
N GLY A 725 -20.34 -0.22 22.76
CA GLY A 725 -20.43 -1.67 22.98
C GLY A 725 -19.66 -2.12 24.23
N VAL A 726 -18.45 -1.59 24.45
CA VAL A 726 -17.63 -1.87 25.65
C VAL A 726 -18.31 -1.34 26.90
N PHE A 727 -18.87 -0.12 26.85
CA PHE A 727 -19.65 0.46 27.94
C PHE A 727 -20.82 -0.45 28.34
N TYR A 728 -21.59 -0.95 27.36
CA TYR A 728 -22.69 -1.89 27.65
C TYR A 728 -22.20 -3.21 28.24
N ALA A 729 -21.10 -3.77 27.72
CA ALA A 729 -20.52 -5.00 28.26
C ALA A 729 -20.06 -4.82 29.72
N GLN A 730 -19.42 -3.70 30.04
CA GLN A 730 -18.95 -3.37 31.40
C GLN A 730 -20.10 -3.16 32.39
N ASN A 731 -21.29 -2.77 31.91
CA ASN A 731 -22.49 -2.57 32.72
C ASN A 731 -23.47 -3.76 32.69
N GLY A 732 -23.05 -4.90 32.12
CA GLY A 732 -23.83 -6.14 32.08
C GLY A 732 -24.97 -6.19 31.06
N ASP A 733 -25.05 -5.24 30.12
CA ASP A 733 -26.04 -5.24 29.03
C ASP A 733 -25.44 -5.91 27.78
N TYR A 734 -25.16 -7.22 27.90
CA TYR A 734 -24.52 -8.03 26.86
C TYR A 734 -25.28 -8.05 25.52
N PRO A 735 -26.63 -8.07 25.47
CA PRO A 735 -27.36 -7.98 24.20
C PRO A 735 -27.10 -6.68 23.44
N LYS A 736 -27.08 -5.52 24.13
CA LYS A 736 -26.74 -4.25 23.49
C LYS A 736 -25.25 -4.20 23.09
N ALA A 737 -24.36 -4.79 23.88
CA ALA A 737 -22.96 -4.91 23.53
C ALA A 737 -22.76 -5.70 22.23
N LEU A 738 -23.34 -6.91 22.13
CA LEU A 738 -23.28 -7.74 20.93
C LEU A 738 -23.86 -7.02 19.71
N LYS A 739 -24.99 -6.33 19.86
CA LYS A 739 -25.58 -5.55 18.75
C LYS A 739 -24.60 -4.51 18.20
N ASN A 740 -23.87 -3.81 19.07
CA ASN A 740 -22.85 -2.84 18.64
C ASN A 740 -21.66 -3.53 17.96
N PHE A 741 -21.15 -4.63 18.51
CA PHE A 741 -20.02 -5.34 17.91
C PHE A 741 -20.38 -6.06 16.60
N GLN A 742 -21.60 -6.57 16.47
CA GLN A 742 -22.14 -7.10 15.21
C GLN A 742 -22.24 -6.02 14.16
N LYS A 743 -22.82 -4.86 14.51
CA LYS A 743 -22.84 -3.69 13.62
C LYS A 743 -21.42 -3.31 13.16
N LEU A 744 -20.43 -3.38 14.05
CA LEU A 744 -19.05 -3.12 13.67
C LEU A 744 -18.49 -4.15 12.68
N ILE A 745 -18.78 -5.44 12.89
CA ILE A 745 -18.37 -6.51 11.97
C ILE A 745 -19.08 -6.35 10.62
N GLU A 746 -20.35 -5.93 10.61
CA GLU A 746 -21.12 -5.67 9.39
C GLU A 746 -20.54 -4.50 8.58
N ILE A 747 -20.26 -3.36 9.22
CA ILE A 747 -19.71 -2.19 8.52
C ILE A 747 -18.22 -2.34 8.20
N SER A 748 -17.49 -3.17 8.94
CA SER A 748 -16.04 -3.37 8.76
C SER A 748 -15.64 -4.81 9.05
N PRO A 749 -15.87 -5.75 8.10
CA PRO A 749 -15.63 -7.19 8.30
C PRO A 749 -14.20 -7.58 8.64
N ASN A 750 -13.22 -6.73 8.29
CA ASN A 750 -11.80 -6.91 8.61
C ASN A 750 -11.36 -6.16 9.89
N ASN A 751 -12.29 -5.72 10.74
CA ASN A 751 -11.96 -5.08 12.00
C ASN A 751 -11.87 -6.10 13.15
N HIS A 752 -10.64 -6.53 13.48
CA HIS A 752 -10.37 -7.50 14.55
C HIS A 752 -10.96 -7.11 15.94
N ILE A 753 -11.20 -5.82 16.21
CA ILE A 753 -11.74 -5.35 17.48
C ILE A 753 -13.17 -5.85 17.68
N GLY A 754 -13.98 -5.87 16.61
CA GLY A 754 -15.35 -6.38 16.66
C GLY A 754 -15.39 -7.85 17.08
N TYR A 755 -14.58 -8.69 16.44
CA TYR A 755 -14.46 -10.11 16.77
C TYR A 755 -13.93 -10.33 18.18
N ARG A 756 -12.87 -9.64 18.58
CA ARG A 756 -12.28 -9.78 19.93
C ARG A 756 -13.27 -9.42 21.03
N ASN A 757 -13.99 -8.30 20.88
CA ASN A 757 -14.94 -7.88 21.90
C ASN A 757 -16.20 -8.76 21.90
N THR A 758 -16.65 -9.23 20.72
CA THR A 758 -17.70 -10.25 20.60
C THR A 758 -17.32 -11.54 21.34
N ALA A 759 -16.07 -11.99 21.17
CA ALA A 759 -15.53 -13.14 21.89
C ALA A 759 -15.58 -12.95 23.41
N GLY A 760 -15.18 -11.77 23.90
CA GLY A 760 -15.27 -11.43 25.32
C GLY A 760 -16.69 -11.48 25.86
N VAL A 761 -17.68 -11.01 25.09
CA VAL A 761 -19.09 -11.08 25.51
C VAL A 761 -19.61 -12.52 25.51
N PHE A 762 -19.30 -13.33 24.49
CA PHE A 762 -19.68 -14.75 24.48
C PHE A 762 -19.05 -15.51 25.64
N PHE A 763 -17.81 -15.20 25.99
CA PHE A 763 -17.14 -15.79 27.14
C PHE A 763 -17.90 -15.50 28.45
N ILE A 764 -18.27 -14.23 28.69
CA ILE A 764 -19.02 -13.84 29.88
C ILE A 764 -20.42 -14.49 29.92
N MET A 765 -21.03 -14.72 28.75
CA MET A 765 -22.31 -15.41 28.58
C MET A 765 -22.22 -16.94 28.63
N GLY A 766 -21.04 -17.53 28.84
CA GLY A 766 -20.85 -18.99 28.94
C GLY A 766 -20.66 -19.73 27.62
N ASP A 767 -20.81 -19.07 26.48
CA ASP A 767 -20.65 -19.69 25.16
C ASP A 767 -19.16 -19.73 24.78
N ILE A 768 -18.41 -20.57 25.49
CA ILE A 768 -16.95 -20.66 25.38
C ILE A 768 -16.52 -21.08 23.98
N ASP A 769 -17.26 -21.96 23.32
CA ASP A 769 -16.96 -22.42 21.96
C ASP A 769 -17.02 -21.26 20.95
N LYS A 770 -18.07 -20.44 21.00
CA LYS A 770 -18.13 -19.22 20.18
C LYS A 770 -17.05 -18.22 20.58
N ALA A 771 -16.80 -18.06 21.88
CA ALA A 771 -15.76 -17.16 22.36
C ALA A 771 -14.39 -17.51 21.75
N ILE A 772 -13.98 -18.79 21.79
CA ILE A 772 -12.72 -19.26 21.19
C ILE A 772 -12.73 -19.05 19.67
N ALA A 773 -13.83 -19.35 18.98
CA ALA A 773 -13.94 -19.18 17.53
C ALA A 773 -13.76 -17.71 17.11
N PHE A 774 -14.50 -16.79 17.73
CA PHE A 774 -14.38 -15.35 17.45
C PHE A 774 -13.01 -14.80 17.83
N SER A 775 -12.40 -15.28 18.93
CA SER A 775 -11.05 -14.85 19.33
C SER A 775 -9.98 -15.29 18.31
N LYS A 776 -10.07 -16.53 17.79
CA LYS A 776 -9.20 -17.01 16.71
C LYS A 776 -9.37 -16.22 15.41
N GLN A 777 -10.60 -15.85 15.05
CA GLN A 777 -10.86 -14.98 13.90
C GLN A 777 -10.22 -13.61 14.09
N ALA A 778 -10.33 -13.01 15.28
CA ALA A 778 -9.68 -11.74 15.58
C ALA A 778 -8.16 -11.81 15.38
N ILE A 779 -7.51 -12.87 15.89
CA ILE A 779 -6.07 -13.11 15.75
C ILE A 779 -5.68 -13.32 14.27
N ALA A 780 -6.47 -14.08 13.50
CA ALA A 780 -6.21 -14.32 12.08
C ALA A 780 -6.26 -13.03 11.25
N ILE A 781 -7.20 -12.13 11.57
CA ILE A 781 -7.29 -10.80 10.96
C ILE A 781 -6.07 -9.96 11.36
N LYS A 782 -5.84 -9.80 12.66
CA LYS A 782 -4.69 -9.05 13.21
C LYS A 782 -4.32 -9.56 14.61
N PRO A 783 -3.12 -10.14 14.78
CA PRO A 783 -2.57 -10.43 16.09
C PRO A 783 -2.51 -9.18 16.98
N SER A 784 -2.96 -9.30 18.22
CA SER A 784 -2.86 -8.24 19.23
C SER A 784 -2.72 -8.83 20.62
N ASP A 785 -2.10 -8.07 21.53
CA ASP A 785 -1.90 -8.44 22.92
C ASP A 785 -3.21 -8.86 23.60
N ARG A 786 -4.27 -8.04 23.45
CA ARG A 786 -5.58 -8.33 24.04
C ARG A 786 -6.25 -9.56 23.43
N ALA A 787 -6.09 -9.80 22.13
CA ALA A 787 -6.70 -10.98 21.50
C ALA A 787 -6.03 -12.28 21.97
N TYR A 788 -4.70 -12.27 22.08
CA TYR A 788 -3.97 -13.39 22.67
C TYR A 788 -4.32 -13.61 24.14
N SER A 789 -4.36 -12.55 24.95
CA SER A 789 -4.75 -12.67 26.36
C SER A 789 -6.19 -13.19 26.53
N ASN A 790 -7.14 -12.71 25.71
CA ASN A 790 -8.52 -13.20 25.74
C ASN A 790 -8.60 -14.68 25.38
N LEU A 791 -7.93 -15.12 24.30
CA LEU A 791 -7.88 -16.53 23.93
C LEU A 791 -7.22 -17.38 25.03
N GLY A 792 -6.13 -16.89 25.64
CA GLY A 792 -5.51 -17.52 26.79
C GLY A 792 -6.49 -17.70 27.95
N THR A 793 -7.32 -16.69 28.23
CA THR A 793 -8.35 -16.71 29.29
C THR A 793 -9.43 -17.75 28.99
N MET A 794 -9.88 -17.83 27.74
CA MET A 794 -10.86 -18.83 27.31
C MET A 794 -10.29 -20.26 27.35
N LEU A 795 -9.00 -20.44 27.06
CA LEU A 795 -8.34 -21.74 27.19
C LEU A 795 -8.10 -22.12 28.65
N PHE A 796 -7.78 -21.13 29.49
CA PHE A 796 -7.64 -21.30 30.93
C PHE A 796 -8.96 -21.78 31.56
N SER A 797 -10.11 -21.24 31.16
CA SER A 797 -11.41 -21.65 31.70
C SER A 797 -11.81 -23.08 31.35
N VAL A 798 -11.27 -23.65 30.27
CA VAL A 798 -11.45 -25.07 29.88
C VAL A 798 -10.27 -25.95 30.31
N GLU A 799 -9.52 -25.51 31.32
CA GLU A 799 -8.40 -26.21 31.96
C GLU A 799 -7.21 -26.52 31.02
N LYS A 800 -7.12 -25.85 29.87
CA LYS A 800 -6.00 -25.98 28.92
C LYS A 800 -4.85 -25.03 29.29
N TYR A 801 -4.35 -25.17 30.52
CA TYR A 801 -3.37 -24.23 31.10
C TYR A 801 -2.09 -24.08 30.28
N ASN A 802 -1.55 -25.17 29.73
CA ASN A 802 -0.33 -25.11 28.91
C ASN A 802 -0.54 -24.36 27.59
N GLU A 803 -1.70 -24.51 26.94
CA GLU A 803 -2.04 -23.73 25.75
C GLU A 803 -2.24 -22.25 26.13
N ALA A 804 -2.91 -21.98 27.25
CA ALA A 804 -3.13 -20.62 27.77
C ALA A 804 -1.80 -19.88 28.03
N ILE A 805 -0.81 -20.56 28.65
CA ILE A 805 0.53 -20.01 28.90
C ILE A 805 1.17 -19.48 27.61
N THR A 806 1.08 -20.24 26.51
CA THR A 806 1.66 -19.81 25.22
C THR A 806 1.05 -18.49 24.76
N TYR A 807 -0.28 -18.35 24.81
CA TYR A 807 -0.95 -17.13 24.38
C TYR A 807 -0.72 -15.96 25.35
N TYR A 808 -0.63 -16.19 26.66
CA TYR A 808 -0.27 -15.14 27.61
C TYR A 808 1.16 -14.62 27.38
N LYS A 809 2.11 -15.49 27.05
CA LYS A 809 3.47 -15.07 26.67
C LYS A 809 3.46 -14.21 25.42
N GLN A 810 2.72 -14.59 24.38
CA GLN A 810 2.56 -13.77 23.17
C GLN A 810 1.91 -12.40 23.48
N ALA A 811 0.96 -12.35 24.41
CA ALA A 811 0.39 -11.08 24.85
C ALA A 811 1.44 -10.18 25.55
N ILE A 812 2.26 -10.76 26.42
CA ILE A 812 3.33 -10.06 27.15
C ILE A 812 4.44 -9.59 26.21
N GLU A 813 4.82 -10.40 25.21
CA GLU A 813 5.79 -10.01 24.17
C GLU A 813 5.35 -8.75 23.41
N LEU A 814 4.04 -8.59 23.19
CA LEU A 814 3.48 -7.40 22.54
C LEU A 814 3.27 -6.23 23.50
N ASN A 815 2.99 -6.50 24.78
CA ASN A 815 2.71 -5.48 25.79
C ASN A 815 3.01 -5.99 27.21
N GLU A 816 4.26 -5.86 27.63
CA GLU A 816 4.73 -6.32 28.93
C GLU A 816 4.29 -5.43 30.11
N GLN A 817 3.76 -4.24 29.83
CA GLN A 817 3.43 -3.25 30.87
C GLN A 817 2.05 -3.48 31.49
N TYR A 818 1.20 -4.31 30.87
CA TYR A 818 -0.14 -4.55 31.36
C TYR A 818 -0.18 -5.66 32.43
N PHE A 819 -0.44 -5.26 33.67
CA PHE A 819 -0.34 -6.11 34.87
C PHE A 819 -1.25 -7.35 34.84
N ILE A 820 -2.41 -7.29 34.17
CA ILE A 820 -3.34 -8.41 34.07
C ILE A 820 -2.72 -9.57 33.28
N TYR A 821 -1.91 -9.30 32.26
CA TYR A 821 -1.31 -10.39 31.46
C TYR A 821 -0.33 -11.23 32.30
N TRP A 822 0.43 -10.58 33.18
CA TRP A 822 1.31 -11.24 34.14
C TRP A 822 0.53 -12.01 35.20
N GLY A 823 -0.56 -11.45 35.72
CA GLY A 823 -1.45 -12.14 36.66
C GLY A 823 -2.06 -13.41 36.06
N ASN A 824 -2.61 -13.31 34.85
CA ASN A 824 -3.18 -14.44 34.13
C ASN A 824 -2.13 -15.53 33.82
N LEU A 825 -0.91 -15.13 33.46
CA LEU A 825 0.21 -16.07 33.28
C LEU A 825 0.58 -16.75 34.60
N ALA A 826 0.60 -16.02 35.71
CA ALA A 826 0.89 -16.55 37.04
C ALA A 826 -0.14 -17.58 37.49
N ASP A 827 -1.44 -17.30 37.27
CA ASP A 827 -2.53 -18.24 37.55
C ASP A 827 -2.38 -19.52 36.73
N ALA A 828 -2.08 -19.40 35.44
CA ALA A 828 -1.87 -20.54 34.56
C ALA A 828 -0.63 -21.37 34.96
N TYR A 829 0.46 -20.73 35.38
CA TYR A 829 1.62 -21.42 35.95
C TYR A 829 1.27 -22.15 37.24
N LYS A 830 0.55 -21.49 38.17
CA LYS A 830 0.15 -22.07 39.45
C LYS A 830 -0.69 -23.34 39.24
N LEU A 831 -1.68 -23.31 38.34
CA LEU A 831 -2.56 -24.45 38.08
C LEU A 831 -1.93 -25.56 37.21
N SER A 832 -0.89 -25.25 36.44
CA SER A 832 -0.09 -26.24 35.71
C SER A 832 1.08 -26.81 36.52
N ASN A 833 1.22 -26.44 37.79
CA ASN A 833 2.36 -26.78 38.67
C ASN A 833 3.72 -26.34 38.09
N ASN A 834 3.75 -25.19 37.42
CA ASN A 834 4.97 -24.56 36.95
C ASN A 834 5.54 -23.63 38.04
N ASN A 835 6.82 -23.82 38.38
CA ASN A 835 7.49 -23.10 39.47
C ASN A 835 7.66 -21.58 39.23
N ASN A 836 7.44 -21.09 38.02
CA ASN A 836 7.60 -19.68 37.67
C ASN A 836 6.40 -18.79 38.08
N HIS A 837 5.39 -19.36 38.77
CA HIS A 837 4.19 -18.61 39.14
C HIS A 837 4.47 -17.43 40.10
N LEU A 838 5.39 -17.59 41.05
CA LEU A 838 5.73 -16.51 42.00
C LEU A 838 6.38 -15.32 41.30
N GLU A 839 7.35 -15.58 40.44
CA GLU A 839 8.01 -14.55 39.63
C GLU A 839 7.00 -13.80 38.75
N ALA A 840 6.05 -14.51 38.13
CA ALA A 840 5.01 -13.89 37.33
C ALA A 840 4.06 -13.00 38.17
N TYR A 841 3.69 -13.40 39.40
CA TYR A 841 2.93 -12.52 40.31
C TYR A 841 3.75 -11.31 40.75
N GLU A 842 5.05 -11.45 41.00
CA GLU A 842 5.92 -10.32 41.34
C GLU A 842 5.95 -9.28 40.20
N GLN A 843 6.06 -9.72 38.95
CA GLN A 843 5.93 -8.84 37.80
C GLN A 843 4.55 -8.17 37.77
N ALA A 844 3.47 -8.93 37.96
CA ALA A 844 2.11 -8.38 38.02
C ALA A 844 1.96 -7.27 39.08
N VAL A 845 2.53 -7.48 40.28
CA VAL A 845 2.57 -6.48 41.36
C VAL A 845 3.32 -5.22 40.94
N ILE A 846 4.53 -5.35 40.38
CA ILE A 846 5.33 -4.19 39.96
C ILE A 846 4.56 -3.34 38.94
N ARG A 847 3.93 -3.97 37.94
CA ARG A 847 3.18 -3.25 36.90
C ARG A 847 1.89 -2.64 37.44
N ALA A 848 1.18 -3.31 38.35
CA ALA A 848 0.00 -2.76 39.00
C ALA A 848 0.34 -1.55 39.89
N GLN A 849 1.45 -1.62 40.63
CA GLN A 849 1.96 -0.49 41.41
C GLN A 849 2.36 0.70 40.51
N ASN A 850 2.98 0.45 39.35
CA ASN A 850 3.28 1.51 38.39
C ASN A 850 2.00 2.17 37.87
N MET A 851 0.94 1.40 37.60
CA MET A 851 -0.38 1.97 37.24
C MET A 851 -0.92 2.89 38.34
N LEU A 852 -0.81 2.49 39.60
CA LEU A 852 -1.27 3.31 40.75
C LEU A 852 -0.43 4.56 41.01
N ARG A 853 0.81 4.62 40.49
CA ARG A 853 1.60 5.87 40.50
C ARG A 853 1.07 6.88 39.48
N ILE A 854 0.45 6.40 38.41
CA ILE A 854 -0.11 7.22 37.33
C ILE A 854 -1.54 7.64 37.66
N ASP A 855 -2.38 6.67 38.02
CA ASP A 855 -3.76 6.86 38.46
C ASP A 855 -3.93 6.19 39.83
N SER A 856 -3.80 6.99 40.89
CA SER A 856 -3.95 6.51 42.27
C SER A 856 -5.40 6.12 42.62
N ASN A 857 -6.35 6.47 41.76
CA ASN A 857 -7.76 6.14 41.86
C ASN A 857 -8.15 4.92 41.02
N ASP A 858 -7.23 4.28 40.29
CA ASP A 858 -7.56 3.11 39.48
C ASP A 858 -7.92 1.90 40.36
N THR A 859 -9.21 1.67 40.54
CA THR A 859 -9.71 0.57 41.37
C THR A 859 -9.37 -0.80 40.80
N SER A 860 -9.32 -0.96 39.47
CA SER A 860 -8.96 -2.23 38.84
C SER A 860 -7.54 -2.64 39.24
N ALA A 861 -6.59 -1.70 39.20
CA ALA A 861 -5.24 -1.93 39.67
C ALA A 861 -5.19 -2.27 41.17
N LYS A 862 -6.01 -1.61 42.02
CA LYS A 862 -6.08 -1.92 43.46
C LYS A 862 -6.59 -3.34 43.74
N VAL A 863 -7.69 -3.76 43.12
CA VAL A 863 -8.27 -5.10 43.39
C VAL A 863 -7.38 -6.23 42.88
N HIS A 864 -6.76 -6.06 41.69
CA HIS A 864 -5.81 -7.03 41.18
C HIS A 864 -4.52 -7.06 42.01
N LEU A 865 -4.04 -5.89 42.46
CA LEU A 865 -2.87 -5.83 43.35
C LEU A 865 -3.15 -6.56 44.67
N SER A 866 -4.34 -6.40 45.25
CA SER A 866 -4.79 -7.21 46.39
C SER A 866 -4.68 -8.71 46.09
N TYR A 867 -5.24 -9.14 44.96
CA TYR A 867 -5.23 -10.55 44.56
C TYR A 867 -3.82 -11.12 44.37
N TYR A 868 -2.93 -10.39 43.70
CA TYR A 868 -1.55 -10.83 43.48
C TYR A 868 -0.75 -10.89 44.79
N LEU A 869 -0.94 -9.91 45.68
CA LEU A 869 -0.31 -9.88 46.99
C LEU A 869 -0.78 -11.03 47.88
N ALA A 870 -2.08 -11.39 47.82
CA ALA A 870 -2.61 -12.57 48.51
C ALA A 870 -1.92 -13.86 48.03
N ASN A 871 -1.70 -14.00 46.73
CA ASN A 871 -0.99 -15.15 46.14
C ASN A 871 0.51 -15.21 46.49
N LEU A 872 1.13 -14.06 46.74
CA LEU A 872 2.50 -13.96 47.25
C LEU A 872 2.61 -14.11 48.77
N GLY A 873 1.49 -14.30 49.48
CA GLY A 873 1.46 -14.41 50.94
C GLY A 873 1.67 -13.08 51.69
N LYS A 874 1.58 -11.93 51.00
CA LYS A 874 1.69 -10.59 51.57
C LYS A 874 0.36 -10.12 52.14
N VAL A 875 -0.04 -10.73 53.26
CA VAL A 875 -1.39 -10.60 53.85
C VAL A 875 -1.77 -9.15 54.15
N GLU A 876 -0.93 -8.42 54.88
CA GLU A 876 -1.25 -7.04 55.30
C GLU A 876 -1.43 -6.09 54.11
N GLU A 877 -0.50 -6.14 53.14
CA GLU A 877 -0.58 -5.33 51.92
C GLU A 877 -1.81 -5.71 51.07
N SER A 878 -2.14 -7.00 50.98
CA SER A 878 -3.34 -7.47 50.29
C SER A 878 -4.62 -6.91 50.91
N LEU A 879 -4.73 -6.97 52.23
CA LEU A 879 -5.90 -6.48 52.97
C LEU A 879 -6.05 -4.96 52.89
N TYR A 880 -4.94 -4.21 52.84
CA TYR A 880 -4.97 -2.77 52.64
C TYR A 880 -5.75 -2.38 51.37
N TYR A 881 -5.55 -3.08 50.27
CA TYR A 881 -6.28 -2.82 49.02
C TYR A 881 -7.68 -3.44 48.99
N ALA A 882 -7.86 -4.68 49.47
CA ALA A 882 -9.16 -5.36 49.49
C ALA A 882 -10.22 -4.56 50.26
N ASN A 883 -9.84 -3.99 51.41
CA ASN A 883 -10.75 -3.27 52.30
C ASN A 883 -11.16 -1.88 51.77
N GLN A 884 -10.60 -1.42 50.66
CA GLN A 884 -11.02 -0.17 50.01
C GLN A 884 -12.23 -0.36 49.10
N VAL A 885 -12.58 -1.62 48.78
CA VAL A 885 -13.76 -1.93 47.96
C VAL A 885 -15.03 -1.86 48.79
N ASN A 886 -15.97 -1.05 48.33
CA ASN A 886 -17.27 -0.79 48.94
C ASN A 886 -18.42 -1.05 47.93
N ASP A 887 -19.66 -0.78 48.32
CA ASP A 887 -20.88 -1.05 47.56
C ASP A 887 -21.06 -0.22 46.27
N THR A 888 -20.27 0.83 46.05
CA THR A 888 -20.32 1.60 44.80
C THR A 888 -19.52 0.94 43.67
N HIS A 889 -18.71 -0.06 43.98
CA HIS A 889 -17.87 -0.75 43.02
C HIS A 889 -18.67 -1.71 42.12
N SER A 890 -18.07 -2.03 40.99
CA SER A 890 -18.62 -2.91 39.96
C SER A 890 -18.59 -4.37 40.38
N GLY A 891 -19.38 -5.20 39.69
CA GLY A 891 -19.45 -6.63 39.99
C GLY A 891 -18.11 -7.35 39.84
N ILE A 892 -17.30 -6.97 38.85
CA ILE A 892 -15.97 -7.55 38.61
C ILE A 892 -14.98 -7.19 39.72
N GLU A 893 -15.00 -5.97 40.23
CA GLU A 893 -14.13 -5.53 41.34
C GLU A 893 -14.45 -6.30 42.62
N HIS A 894 -15.74 -6.52 42.90
CA HIS A 894 -16.16 -7.39 43.99
C HIS A 894 -15.74 -8.84 43.78
N PHE A 895 -15.85 -9.39 42.56
CA PHE A 895 -15.41 -10.74 42.26
C PHE A 895 -13.90 -10.94 42.51
N ILE A 896 -13.05 -10.04 42.00
CA ILE A 896 -11.60 -10.12 42.21
C ILE A 896 -11.25 -9.95 43.70
N THR A 897 -11.96 -9.07 44.42
CA THR A 897 -11.76 -8.94 45.86
C THR A 897 -12.15 -10.21 46.61
N ALA A 898 -13.19 -10.91 46.16
CA ALA A 898 -13.59 -12.19 46.71
C ALA A 898 -12.52 -13.27 46.50
N THR A 899 -11.83 -13.29 45.35
CA THR A 899 -10.73 -14.24 45.11
C THR A 899 -9.51 -13.92 45.98
N SER A 900 -9.24 -12.65 46.29
CA SER A 900 -8.23 -12.26 47.28
C SER A 900 -8.54 -12.83 48.66
N PHE A 901 -9.76 -12.60 49.17
CA PHE A 901 -10.18 -13.12 50.47
C PHE A 901 -10.21 -14.66 50.49
N ASP A 902 -10.63 -15.30 49.40
CA ASP A 902 -10.60 -16.75 49.25
C ASP A 902 -9.18 -17.28 49.43
N GLN A 903 -8.22 -16.69 48.71
CA GLN A 903 -6.81 -17.06 48.75
C GLN A 903 -6.18 -16.84 50.14
N LEU A 904 -6.66 -15.87 50.91
CA LEU A 904 -6.26 -15.63 52.30
C LEU A 904 -6.98 -16.54 53.32
N GLY A 905 -7.93 -17.38 52.88
CA GLY A 905 -8.73 -18.24 53.77
C GLY A 905 -9.86 -17.52 54.51
N MET A 906 -10.18 -16.28 54.12
CA MET A 906 -11.23 -15.45 54.72
C MET A 906 -12.58 -15.68 54.01
N ILE A 907 -13.11 -16.90 54.15
CA ILE A 907 -14.26 -17.39 53.39
C ILE A 907 -15.53 -16.52 53.56
N GLU A 908 -15.80 -16.02 54.77
CA GLU A 908 -17.00 -15.20 55.01
C GLU A 908 -16.97 -13.87 54.25
N GLU A 909 -15.82 -13.20 54.21
CA GLU A 909 -15.64 -11.97 53.44
C GLU A 909 -15.66 -12.27 51.94
N SER A 910 -15.07 -13.39 51.49
CA SER A 910 -15.17 -13.83 50.09
C SER A 910 -16.63 -13.97 49.65
N ILE A 911 -17.44 -14.74 50.40
CA ILE A 911 -18.87 -14.94 50.10
C ILE A 911 -19.67 -13.63 50.13
N LYS A 912 -19.32 -12.69 51.04
CA LYS A 912 -19.94 -11.36 51.08
C LYS A 912 -19.66 -10.56 49.80
N HIS A 913 -18.42 -10.57 49.31
CA HIS A 913 -18.08 -9.91 48.06
C HIS A 913 -18.70 -10.62 46.84
N LEU A 914 -18.81 -11.95 46.82
CA LEU A 914 -19.54 -12.67 45.76
C LEU A 914 -21.02 -12.27 45.68
N LYS A 915 -21.69 -12.07 46.82
CA LYS A 915 -23.07 -11.54 46.84
C LYS A 915 -23.18 -10.17 46.17
N TRP A 916 -22.22 -9.28 46.46
CA TRP A 916 -22.15 -7.99 45.79
C TRP A 916 -21.87 -8.12 44.30
N ALA A 917 -20.95 -9.01 43.90
CA ALA A 917 -20.65 -9.27 42.51
C ALA A 917 -21.93 -9.65 41.74
N ILE A 918 -22.70 -10.60 42.26
CA ILE A 918 -23.96 -11.05 41.67
C ILE A 918 -25.01 -9.93 41.65
N ALA A 919 -25.18 -9.22 42.77
CA ALA A 919 -26.11 -8.09 42.86
C ALA A 919 -25.79 -6.98 41.84
N LYS A 920 -24.51 -6.84 41.46
CA LYS A 920 -23.99 -5.93 40.44
C LYS A 920 -23.89 -6.58 39.05
N LYS A 921 -24.64 -7.67 38.81
CA LYS A 921 -24.77 -8.37 37.53
C LYS A 921 -23.46 -9.00 37.01
N TYR A 922 -22.54 -9.38 37.89
CA TYR A 922 -21.42 -10.21 37.48
C TYR A 922 -21.90 -11.62 37.09
N SER A 923 -21.15 -12.31 36.22
CA SER A 923 -21.53 -13.62 35.70
C SER A 923 -21.54 -14.68 36.81
N VAL A 924 -22.72 -15.26 37.05
CA VAL A 924 -22.90 -16.39 37.99
C VAL A 924 -22.16 -17.62 37.49
N GLU A 925 -22.18 -17.85 36.19
CA GLU A 925 -21.51 -18.97 35.54
C GLU A 925 -19.99 -18.91 35.74
N GLU A 926 -19.40 -17.71 35.70
CA GLU A 926 -17.98 -17.55 35.98
C GLU A 926 -17.65 -17.80 37.46
N ILE A 927 -18.50 -17.32 38.38
CA ILE A 927 -18.37 -17.60 39.83
C ILE A 927 -18.43 -19.11 40.09
N GLU A 928 -19.36 -19.81 39.44
CA GLU A 928 -19.55 -21.24 39.62
C GLU A 928 -18.36 -22.04 39.09
N ASN A 929 -17.86 -21.71 37.90
CA ASN A 929 -16.88 -22.54 37.19
C ASN A 929 -15.42 -22.17 37.45
N THR A 930 -15.11 -20.95 37.90
CA THR A 930 -13.71 -20.50 38.05
C THR A 930 -12.86 -21.38 39.00
N PRO A 931 -11.64 -21.79 38.62
CA PRO A 931 -10.74 -22.52 39.52
C PRO A 931 -10.17 -21.64 40.65
N LEU A 932 -10.41 -20.33 40.62
CA LEU A 932 -9.80 -19.37 41.54
C LEU A 932 -10.47 -19.29 42.93
N LEU A 933 -11.69 -19.81 43.09
CA LEU A 933 -12.46 -19.81 44.36
C LEU A 933 -12.39 -21.14 45.11
N LYS A 934 -11.22 -21.76 45.12
CA LYS A 934 -11.02 -23.14 45.60
C LYS A 934 -11.49 -23.33 47.05
N ASN A 935 -11.24 -22.36 47.94
CA ASN A 935 -11.53 -22.52 49.36
C ASN A 935 -13.04 -22.34 49.64
N SER A 936 -13.65 -21.31 49.08
CA SER A 936 -15.07 -20.98 49.25
C SER A 936 -15.98 -22.03 48.64
N ARG A 937 -15.59 -22.66 47.52
CA ARG A 937 -16.38 -23.74 46.90
C ARG A 937 -16.64 -24.93 47.83
N SER A 938 -15.77 -25.14 48.83
CA SER A 938 -15.95 -26.20 49.83
C SER A 938 -16.90 -25.82 50.98
N ASP A 939 -17.23 -24.54 51.14
CA ASP A 939 -18.09 -24.03 52.21
C ASP A 939 -19.59 -24.21 51.88
N PRO A 940 -20.43 -24.71 52.81
CA PRO A 940 -21.87 -24.84 52.60
C PRO A 940 -22.57 -23.53 52.23
N LYS A 941 -22.10 -22.38 52.75
CA LYS A 941 -22.68 -21.05 52.46
C LYS A 941 -22.47 -20.65 50.99
N PHE A 942 -21.42 -21.14 50.33
CA PHE A 942 -21.20 -20.90 48.90
C PHE A 942 -22.22 -21.66 48.05
N LYS A 943 -22.48 -22.93 48.37
CA LYS A 943 -23.54 -23.72 47.69
C LYS A 943 -24.91 -23.07 47.87
N GLN A 944 -25.22 -22.67 49.11
CA GLN A 944 -26.45 -21.96 49.41
C GLN A 944 -26.56 -20.62 48.65
N LEU A 945 -25.45 -19.92 48.42
CA LEU A 945 -25.45 -18.70 47.61
C LEU A 945 -25.91 -18.98 46.18
N LEU A 946 -25.37 -20.02 45.53
CA LEU A 946 -25.72 -20.39 44.16
C LEU A 946 -27.14 -20.95 44.04
N GLU A 947 -27.61 -21.74 45.01
CA GLU A 947 -28.98 -22.29 45.02
C GLU A 947 -30.08 -21.22 45.15
N ASN A 948 -29.75 -20.01 45.61
CA ASN A 948 -30.70 -18.91 45.80
C ASN A 948 -30.82 -17.97 44.58
N LEU A 949 -30.11 -18.25 43.49
CA LEU A 949 -30.12 -17.50 42.23
C LEU A 949 -31.01 -18.19 41.20
#